data_AF-A0A410GES2-F1
#
_entry.id   AF-A0A410GES2-F1
#
_cell.length_a   1.000
_cell.length_b   1.000
_cell.length_c   1.000
_cell.angle_alpha   90.00
_cell.angle_beta   90.00
_cell.angle_gamma   90.00
#
_symmetry.space_group_name_H-M   'P 1'
#
loop_
_entity.id
_entity.type
_entity.pdbx_description
1 polymer ?
#
loop_
_entity_poly.entity_id
_entity_poly.type
_entity_poly.pdbx_seq_one_letter_code
_entity_poly.pdbx_strand_id
1 'polypeptide(L)'
;MQSSESGQSQVSKGGRFQLRKVAVCGAGVMGAQIAAHCINAGVPVVLFDLAAKEGDKNAIVKKAIAGLKKLNPAPLGSPELADAIVPANYDEHLSLLAECDLVIEAIAERLDWKRDLYEKLAPAIRPDAIIASNTSGLSVTELSQALPENLRHRFCGVHFFNPPRYMTLVELIPTAHTEPRLLDLLETFLVSQLGKGVIRARDTPNFVANRIGVFGILSVFTQAEKYGLSYEVVDELTGTRLGRAKSGTFRTADVVGLDTLAHVIRTMDEQLPDDPFHSQYKVPPTLAALIEQGALGQKTGAGFYRKEGKAILRLDPATKSYVPADANIDEGVAAILAERDPAAKLKALHDSAHSQAQFLWAVLRDSFHYSAVHLADIADTARQLDLAMKWGFGHAQGPFEIWQAAGWHDVAQWINDDIAAGKTLSNAPLPEWATRGPVWEAQGVHTSAGSWNPTDKRFEGRSTLPVYERQIGAPRLVGETPSLDPTIVFEDEAVQCWTLPAPQPRDVLILSFKTKMHTLSPAVVRGVLRAVDLAEASYKALVIGQLTEPFSAGADLKAMLPVFEQGGPDAVEPIEREMQDMVLRVRYAQVPVVAAVAGMALGGGCELSVHCARRVAHFESYIGLVEVGIGLVPGAGGLTYGARRAAELQAEAAPDAPLLAYLKRFALAAATAQVSKSAIDARNIGYLQPSDPIVMNRHELLYVAARVALTMAESGWRPPLPAHFPVAGRDGIATLQAQLVNMKVGGFISEYDYEVALQVATVICGGDVDPGALVDEAWMLRLERLAFLHLLTQPKTQERIAGMLKTGKPVRN
;
A
#
# COMPACT_ATOMS: atom_id res chain seq x y z
N MET A 1 49.64 13.22 -45.63
CA MET A 1 48.98 14.16 -44.69
C MET A 1 47.69 13.52 -44.24
N GLN A 2 47.54 13.42 -42.92
CA GLN A 2 46.41 12.86 -42.19
C GLN A 2 45.15 13.70 -42.35
N SER A 3 43.97 13.09 -42.28
CA SER A 3 42.99 13.43 -41.23
C SER A 3 41.92 12.34 -41.16
N SER A 4 41.85 11.75 -39.98
CA SER A 4 40.93 10.74 -39.47
C SER A 4 39.54 11.31 -39.18
N GLU A 5 38.48 10.66 -39.68
CA GLU A 5 37.16 10.69 -39.05
C GLU A 5 36.83 9.30 -38.51
N SER A 6 37.02 9.17 -37.20
CA SER A 6 36.74 7.97 -36.42
C SER A 6 35.24 7.82 -36.16
N GLY A 7 34.76 6.58 -36.32
CA GLY A 7 33.39 6.11 -36.15
C GLY A 7 32.58 6.74 -35.02
N GLN A 8 31.48 7.39 -35.40
CA GLN A 8 30.31 7.50 -34.55
C GLN A 8 29.54 6.17 -34.64
N SER A 9 29.56 5.38 -33.58
CA SER A 9 28.66 4.23 -33.44
C SER A 9 27.23 4.74 -33.46
N GLN A 10 26.43 4.22 -34.40
CA GLN A 10 24.98 4.37 -34.42
C GLN A 10 24.37 3.69 -33.19
N VAL A 11 24.37 4.35 -32.04
CA VAL A 11 23.45 4.02 -30.95
C VAL A 11 22.20 4.85 -31.18
N SER A 12 21.09 4.17 -31.44
CA SER A 12 19.82 4.75 -31.87
C SER A 12 19.37 5.94 -31.03
N LYS A 13 19.29 7.12 -31.68
CA LYS A 13 18.47 8.24 -31.24
C LYS A 13 16.98 7.79 -31.20
N GLY A 14 16.31 7.99 -30.06
CA GLY A 14 14.85 8.20 -30.02
C GLY A 14 13.90 7.02 -29.80
N GLY A 15 14.36 5.83 -29.40
CA GLY A 15 13.43 4.75 -28.99
C GLY A 15 12.89 4.97 -27.56
N ARG A 16 11.58 4.85 -27.36
CA ARG A 16 10.96 4.79 -26.02
C ARG A 16 11.38 3.47 -25.37
N PHE A 17 12.29 3.50 -24.39
CA PHE A 17 12.66 2.31 -23.63
C PHE A 17 11.42 1.75 -22.93
N GLN A 18 11.09 0.49 -23.23
CA GLN A 18 9.98 -0.22 -22.63
C GLN A 18 10.53 -1.53 -22.07
N LEU A 19 10.47 -1.67 -20.75
CA LEU A 19 10.84 -2.90 -20.06
C LEU A 19 9.69 -3.90 -20.23
N ARG A 20 9.96 -5.01 -20.92
CA ARG A 20 8.95 -6.01 -21.33
C ARG A 20 9.07 -7.30 -20.53
N LYS A 21 10.28 -7.70 -20.12
CA LYS A 21 10.51 -8.98 -19.42
C LYS A 21 11.62 -8.86 -18.37
N VAL A 22 11.40 -9.46 -17.21
CA VAL A 22 12.34 -9.46 -16.08
C VAL A 22 12.85 -10.88 -15.81
N ALA A 23 14.14 -11.02 -15.57
CA ALA A 23 14.68 -12.18 -14.87
C ALA A 23 14.93 -11.83 -13.41
N VAL A 24 14.50 -12.70 -12.49
CA VAL A 24 14.87 -12.62 -11.07
C VAL A 24 15.72 -13.84 -10.73
N CYS A 25 16.95 -13.61 -10.29
CA CYS A 25 17.93 -14.66 -10.00
C CYS A 25 18.00 -14.91 -8.49
N GLY A 26 17.34 -15.98 -8.04
CA GLY A 26 17.18 -16.38 -6.64
C GLY A 26 15.71 -16.54 -6.29
N ALA A 27 15.26 -17.77 -5.99
CA ALA A 27 13.88 -18.06 -5.62
C ALA A 27 13.67 -18.12 -4.10
N GLY A 28 14.52 -17.41 -3.35
CA GLY A 28 14.33 -17.15 -1.92
C GLY A 28 13.13 -16.25 -1.64
N VAL A 29 12.93 -15.90 -0.36
CA VAL A 29 11.76 -15.12 0.10
C VAL A 29 11.60 -13.79 -0.65
N MET A 30 12.69 -13.04 -0.86
CA MET A 30 12.65 -11.77 -1.57
C MET A 30 12.49 -11.94 -3.08
N GLY A 31 13.33 -12.76 -3.72
CA GLY A 31 13.29 -12.92 -5.18
C GLY A 31 11.95 -13.49 -5.69
N ALA A 32 11.37 -14.47 -5.00
CA ALA A 32 10.04 -14.97 -5.36
C ALA A 32 8.95 -13.90 -5.24
N GLN A 33 9.02 -13.01 -4.24
CA GLN A 33 8.05 -11.94 -4.06
C GLN A 33 8.29 -10.74 -5.00
N ILE A 34 9.52 -10.45 -5.39
CA ILE A 34 9.84 -9.47 -6.45
C ILE A 34 9.26 -9.96 -7.79
N ALA A 35 9.43 -11.26 -8.10
CA ALA A 35 8.81 -11.89 -9.26
C ALA A 35 7.28 -11.79 -9.21
N ALA A 36 6.66 -12.10 -8.07
CA ALA A 36 5.23 -11.94 -7.86
C ALA A 36 4.76 -10.49 -8.10
N HIS A 37 5.49 -9.49 -7.60
CA HIS A 37 5.14 -8.08 -7.77
C HIS A 37 5.25 -7.61 -9.23
N CYS A 38 6.24 -8.09 -9.97
CA CYS A 38 6.34 -7.82 -11.41
C CYS A 38 5.15 -8.44 -12.18
N ILE A 39 4.74 -9.66 -11.85
CA ILE A 39 3.56 -10.29 -12.46
C ILE A 39 2.26 -9.56 -12.09
N ASN A 40 2.13 -9.05 -10.86
CA ASN A 40 0.99 -8.21 -10.46
C ASN A 40 0.85 -6.97 -11.36
N ALA A 41 1.98 -6.41 -11.79
CA ALA A 41 2.04 -5.28 -12.73
C ALA A 41 1.89 -5.69 -14.20
N GLY A 42 1.69 -6.98 -14.51
CA GLY A 42 1.58 -7.48 -15.87
C GLY A 42 2.91 -7.59 -16.61
N VAL A 43 4.05 -7.60 -15.89
CA VAL A 43 5.39 -7.75 -16.47
C VAL A 43 5.79 -9.23 -16.42
N PRO A 44 5.97 -9.92 -17.58
CA PRO A 44 6.47 -11.29 -17.63
C PRO A 44 7.78 -11.49 -16.86
N VAL A 45 7.85 -12.59 -16.09
CA VAL A 45 9.01 -12.93 -15.26
C VAL A 45 9.51 -14.34 -15.51
N VAL A 46 10.84 -14.47 -15.58
CA VAL A 46 11.54 -15.74 -15.40
C VAL A 46 12.20 -15.74 -14.03
N LEU A 47 11.82 -16.69 -13.18
CA LEU A 47 12.42 -16.86 -11.86
C LEU A 47 13.46 -17.97 -11.92
N PHE A 48 14.69 -17.67 -11.55
CA PHE A 48 15.80 -18.62 -11.55
C PHE A 48 16.16 -19.08 -10.14
N ASP A 49 16.58 -20.33 -10.00
CA ASP A 49 17.36 -20.81 -8.86
C ASP A 49 18.32 -21.93 -9.29
N LEU A 50 19.07 -22.49 -8.33
CA LEU A 50 19.89 -23.67 -8.50
C LEU A 50 19.03 -24.86 -8.96
N ALA A 51 19.63 -25.74 -9.75
CA ALA A 51 19.00 -27.01 -10.09
C ALA A 51 18.89 -27.89 -8.84
N ALA A 52 17.76 -28.58 -8.68
CA ALA A 52 17.61 -29.60 -7.64
C ALA A 52 18.63 -30.74 -7.88
N LYS A 53 19.23 -31.26 -6.80
CA LYS A 53 20.21 -32.36 -6.88
C LYS A 53 19.59 -33.68 -7.34
N GLU A 54 18.29 -33.87 -7.08
CA GLU A 54 17.55 -35.09 -7.39
C GLU A 54 16.16 -34.72 -7.94
N GLY A 55 15.63 -35.55 -8.85
CA GLY A 55 14.29 -35.37 -9.43
C GLY A 55 14.21 -34.26 -10.49
N ASP A 56 13.07 -33.55 -10.50
CA ASP A 56 12.86 -32.40 -11.39
C ASP A 56 13.87 -31.27 -11.05
N LYS A 57 14.76 -30.94 -11.98
CA LYS A 57 15.77 -29.89 -11.80
C LYS A 57 15.18 -28.53 -11.44
N ASN A 58 13.94 -28.24 -11.82
CA ASN A 58 13.23 -27.01 -11.45
C ASN A 58 12.45 -27.11 -10.12
N ALA A 59 12.60 -28.17 -9.33
CA ALA A 59 11.82 -28.38 -8.11
C ALA A 59 11.97 -27.26 -7.08
N ILE A 60 13.17 -26.66 -6.94
CA ILE A 60 13.43 -25.56 -5.99
C ILE A 60 12.57 -24.35 -6.35
N VAL A 61 12.67 -23.87 -7.59
CA VAL A 61 11.91 -22.71 -8.05
C VAL A 61 10.40 -22.99 -8.09
N LYS A 62 9.96 -24.17 -8.53
CA LYS A 62 8.54 -24.55 -8.53
C LYS A 62 7.95 -24.55 -7.12
N LYS A 63 8.72 -25.02 -6.13
CA LYS A 63 8.32 -24.97 -4.71
C LYS A 63 8.19 -23.53 -4.21
N ALA A 64 9.11 -22.64 -4.59
CA ALA A 64 9.04 -21.22 -4.23
C ALA A 64 7.78 -20.55 -4.82
N ILE A 65 7.50 -20.77 -6.11
CA ILE A 65 6.29 -20.26 -6.78
C ILE A 65 5.01 -20.78 -6.09
N ALA A 66 4.94 -22.08 -5.80
CA ALA A 66 3.82 -22.65 -5.07
C ALA A 66 3.68 -22.10 -3.64
N GLY A 67 4.81 -21.74 -3.01
CA GLY A 67 4.85 -21.11 -1.69
C GLY A 67 4.19 -19.73 -1.64
N LEU A 68 4.24 -18.96 -2.73
CA LEU A 68 3.63 -17.62 -2.82
C LEU A 68 2.14 -17.65 -2.48
N LYS A 69 1.41 -18.71 -2.88
CA LYS A 69 -0.02 -18.88 -2.65
C LYS A 69 -0.39 -19.02 -1.15
N LYS A 70 0.59 -19.27 -0.28
CA LYS A 70 0.40 -19.54 1.15
C LYS A 70 0.86 -18.40 2.07
N LEU A 71 1.54 -17.39 1.54
CA LEU A 71 2.09 -16.29 2.32
C LEU A 71 0.99 -15.31 2.76
N ASN A 72 1.15 -14.73 3.94
CA ASN A 72 0.29 -13.70 4.50
C ASN A 72 1.17 -12.61 5.16
N PRO A 73 1.13 -11.34 4.69
CA PRO A 73 0.24 -10.82 3.65
C PRO A 73 0.56 -11.39 2.24
N ALA A 74 -0.45 -11.39 1.36
CA ALA A 74 -0.39 -12.14 0.09
C ALA A 74 0.47 -11.39 -0.96
N PRO A 75 1.54 -11.99 -1.51
CA PRO A 75 2.42 -11.30 -2.46
C PRO A 75 1.78 -11.13 -3.84
N LEU A 76 0.79 -11.96 -4.19
CA LEU A 76 0.08 -11.91 -5.48
C LEU A 76 -1.29 -11.26 -5.30
N GLY A 77 -1.72 -10.48 -6.30
CA GLY A 77 -3.06 -9.91 -6.37
C GLY A 77 -4.15 -10.98 -6.42
N SER A 78 -3.85 -12.12 -7.04
CA SER A 78 -4.67 -13.35 -7.04
C SER A 78 -3.75 -14.58 -7.08
N PRO A 79 -4.08 -15.70 -6.42
CA PRO A 79 -3.21 -16.89 -6.38
C PRO A 79 -2.85 -17.48 -7.76
N GLU A 80 -3.73 -17.35 -8.76
CA GLU A 80 -3.58 -17.89 -10.12
C GLU A 80 -2.46 -17.19 -10.89
N LEU A 81 -2.11 -15.96 -10.52
CA LEU A 81 -1.01 -15.22 -11.14
C LEU A 81 0.35 -15.92 -10.97
N ALA A 82 0.51 -16.77 -9.96
CA ALA A 82 1.74 -17.55 -9.77
C ALA A 82 2.06 -18.39 -11.01
N ASP A 83 1.04 -18.82 -11.75
CA ASP A 83 1.18 -19.72 -12.90
C ASP A 83 1.78 -18.99 -14.13
N ALA A 84 1.82 -17.66 -14.10
CA ALA A 84 2.48 -16.84 -15.11
C ALA A 84 3.99 -16.65 -14.86
N ILE A 85 4.52 -17.07 -13.70
CA ILE A 85 5.97 -17.05 -13.43
C ILE A 85 6.62 -18.25 -14.12
N VAL A 86 7.58 -18.00 -15.00
CA VAL A 86 8.32 -19.07 -15.69
C VAL A 86 9.42 -19.59 -14.76
N PRO A 87 9.36 -20.86 -14.30
CA PRO A 87 10.44 -21.46 -13.50
C PRO A 87 11.65 -21.80 -14.37
N ALA A 88 12.85 -21.41 -13.92
CA ALA A 88 14.10 -21.68 -14.60
C ALA A 88 15.21 -22.09 -13.64
N ASN A 89 16.24 -22.75 -14.16
CA ASN A 89 17.45 -23.10 -13.42
C ASN A 89 18.71 -22.65 -14.17
N TYR A 90 19.78 -22.40 -13.41
CA TYR A 90 21.04 -21.87 -13.97
C TYR A 90 21.82 -22.85 -14.86
N ASP A 91 21.48 -24.14 -14.88
CA ASP A 91 22.25 -25.14 -15.64
C ASP A 91 21.68 -25.35 -17.05
N GLU A 92 20.37 -25.15 -17.23
CA GLU A 92 19.67 -25.47 -18.48
C GLU A 92 19.06 -24.25 -19.18
N HIS A 93 18.79 -23.17 -18.44
CA HIS A 93 17.87 -22.12 -18.92
C HIS A 93 18.52 -20.72 -19.06
N LEU A 94 19.85 -20.60 -19.00
CA LEU A 94 20.53 -19.30 -19.12
C LEU A 94 20.18 -18.57 -20.43
N SER A 95 19.88 -19.30 -21.51
CA SER A 95 19.48 -18.71 -22.79
C SER A 95 18.23 -17.83 -22.70
N LEU A 96 17.37 -18.01 -21.70
CA LEU A 96 16.18 -17.17 -21.48
C LEU A 96 16.55 -15.73 -21.10
N LEU A 97 17.76 -15.48 -20.59
CA LEU A 97 18.25 -14.14 -20.25
C LEU A 97 18.41 -13.24 -21.48
N ALA A 98 18.57 -13.82 -22.67
CA ALA A 98 18.66 -13.08 -23.93
C ALA A 98 17.34 -12.37 -24.31
N GLU A 99 16.22 -12.71 -23.66
CA GLU A 99 14.92 -12.08 -23.86
C GLU A 99 14.56 -11.06 -22.77
N CYS A 100 15.37 -10.94 -21.72
CA CYS A 100 15.08 -10.10 -20.57
C CYS A 100 15.63 -8.69 -20.76
N ASP A 101 14.84 -7.68 -20.39
CA ASP A 101 15.25 -6.27 -20.40
C ASP A 101 15.88 -5.84 -19.07
N LEU A 102 15.55 -6.53 -17.98
CA LEU A 102 16.08 -6.31 -16.64
C LEU A 102 16.40 -7.67 -15.98
N VAL A 103 17.58 -7.79 -15.38
CA VAL A 103 18.02 -8.94 -14.58
C VAL A 103 18.26 -8.48 -13.16
N ILE A 104 17.50 -9.01 -12.19
CA ILE A 104 17.61 -8.66 -10.77
C ILE A 104 18.17 -9.85 -10.01
N GLU A 105 19.35 -9.69 -9.42
CA GLU A 105 19.95 -10.65 -8.51
C GLU A 105 19.36 -10.52 -7.10
N ALA A 106 18.89 -11.63 -6.53
CA ALA A 106 18.28 -11.72 -5.19
C ALA A 106 18.61 -13.05 -4.48
N ILE A 107 19.86 -13.51 -4.58
CA ILE A 107 20.41 -14.65 -3.82
C ILE A 107 20.92 -14.22 -2.44
N ALA A 108 21.38 -15.19 -1.64
CA ALA A 108 21.88 -14.96 -0.30
C ALA A 108 22.99 -13.90 -0.23
N GLU A 109 23.08 -13.22 0.90
CA GLU A 109 23.95 -12.05 1.13
C GLU A 109 25.42 -12.46 1.34
N ARG A 110 26.03 -13.04 0.30
CA ARG A 110 27.44 -13.45 0.25
C ARG A 110 28.10 -12.93 -1.01
N LEU A 111 29.20 -12.18 -0.83
CA LEU A 111 29.91 -11.55 -1.94
C LEU A 111 30.43 -12.59 -2.94
N ASP A 112 31.08 -13.66 -2.47
CA ASP A 112 31.62 -14.71 -3.33
C ASP A 112 30.54 -15.39 -4.19
N TRP A 113 29.40 -15.73 -3.59
CA TRP A 113 28.29 -16.36 -4.34
C TRP A 113 27.68 -15.44 -5.38
N LYS A 114 27.55 -14.13 -5.08
CA LYS A 114 27.04 -13.15 -6.04
C LYS A 114 28.01 -12.95 -7.20
N ARG A 115 29.33 -12.92 -6.93
CA ARG A 115 30.35 -12.83 -7.97
C ARG A 115 30.31 -14.02 -8.92
N ASP A 116 30.29 -15.25 -8.37
CA ASP A 116 30.18 -16.48 -9.17
C ASP A 116 28.92 -16.49 -10.04
N LEU A 117 27.81 -15.99 -9.49
CA LEU A 117 26.56 -15.87 -10.24
C LEU A 117 26.71 -14.87 -11.40
N TYR A 118 27.25 -13.66 -11.17
CA TYR A 118 27.43 -12.68 -12.24
C TYR A 118 28.32 -13.19 -13.37
N GLU A 119 29.43 -13.87 -13.03
CA GLU A 119 30.31 -14.51 -14.01
C GLU A 119 29.57 -15.57 -14.84
N LYS A 120 28.70 -16.36 -14.21
CA LYS A 120 27.86 -17.36 -14.88
C LYS A 120 26.79 -16.73 -15.78
N LEU A 121 26.16 -15.63 -15.35
CA LEU A 121 25.07 -14.98 -16.10
C LEU A 121 25.60 -14.15 -17.27
N ALA A 122 26.75 -13.47 -17.12
CA ALA A 122 27.23 -12.44 -18.05
C ALA A 122 27.23 -12.84 -19.54
N PRO A 123 27.64 -14.06 -19.95
CA PRO A 123 27.64 -14.46 -21.36
C PRO A 123 26.25 -14.57 -21.99
N ALA A 124 25.20 -14.74 -21.18
CA ALA A 124 23.82 -14.94 -21.64
C ALA A 124 22.95 -13.68 -21.50
N ILE A 125 23.45 -12.65 -20.81
CA ILE A 125 22.74 -11.38 -20.63
C ILE A 125 22.67 -10.64 -21.97
N ARG A 126 21.48 -10.13 -22.29
CA ARG A 126 21.23 -9.34 -23.50
C ARG A 126 22.12 -8.07 -23.53
N PRO A 127 22.69 -7.68 -24.69
CA PRO A 127 23.62 -6.55 -24.80
C PRO A 127 23.11 -5.18 -24.35
N ASP A 128 21.80 -4.99 -24.24
CA ASP A 128 21.14 -3.75 -23.81
C ASP A 128 20.31 -3.90 -22.51
N ALA A 129 20.34 -5.07 -21.85
CA ALA A 129 19.64 -5.29 -20.59
C ALA A 129 20.23 -4.49 -19.41
N ILE A 130 19.36 -4.08 -18.49
CA ILE A 130 19.78 -3.53 -17.19
C ILE A 130 20.11 -4.71 -16.26
N ILE A 131 21.17 -4.59 -15.47
CA ILE A 131 21.57 -5.58 -14.48
C ILE A 131 21.47 -4.91 -13.10
N ALA A 132 20.82 -5.58 -12.15
CA ALA A 132 20.50 -5.03 -10.86
C ALA A 132 20.80 -6.02 -9.73
N SER A 133 21.20 -5.50 -8.58
CA SER A 133 21.34 -6.27 -7.33
C SER A 133 20.32 -5.83 -6.29
N ASN A 134 19.56 -6.76 -5.71
CA ASN A 134 18.71 -6.53 -4.54
C ASN A 134 19.47 -6.74 -3.21
N THR A 135 20.80 -6.61 -3.21
CA THR A 135 21.56 -6.60 -1.95
C THR A 135 21.02 -5.53 -0.99
N SER A 136 21.10 -5.82 0.30
CA SER A 136 20.60 -5.00 1.40
C SER A 136 21.69 -4.18 2.11
N GLY A 137 22.97 -4.47 1.81
CA GLY A 137 24.10 -3.76 2.41
C GLY A 137 25.49 -4.06 1.87
N LEU A 138 25.68 -4.94 0.87
CA LEU A 138 26.98 -5.12 0.22
C LEU A 138 27.26 -3.96 -0.75
N SER A 139 28.54 -3.60 -0.91
CA SER A 139 28.92 -2.58 -1.89
C SER A 139 28.53 -2.99 -3.31
N VAL A 140 27.70 -2.16 -3.92
CA VAL A 140 27.29 -2.30 -5.32
C VAL A 140 28.48 -2.07 -6.25
N THR A 141 29.39 -1.17 -5.89
CA THR A 141 30.63 -0.92 -6.60
C THR A 141 31.51 -2.17 -6.63
N GLU A 142 31.69 -2.85 -5.49
CA GLU A 142 32.44 -4.12 -5.45
C GLU A 142 31.76 -5.23 -6.27
N LEU A 143 30.44 -5.38 -6.15
CA LEU A 143 29.68 -6.36 -6.94
C LEU A 143 29.83 -6.14 -8.45
N SER A 144 29.87 -4.88 -8.88
CA SER A 144 30.02 -4.53 -10.29
C SER A 144 31.34 -5.01 -10.91
N GLN A 145 32.37 -5.24 -10.09
CA GLN A 145 33.69 -5.68 -10.57
C GLN A 145 33.66 -7.11 -11.12
N ALA A 146 32.70 -7.94 -10.69
CA ALA A 146 32.50 -9.29 -11.21
C ALA A 146 31.93 -9.30 -12.64
N LEU A 147 31.31 -8.20 -13.07
CA LEU A 147 30.80 -8.08 -14.43
C LEU A 147 31.92 -7.66 -15.39
N PRO A 148 31.91 -8.18 -16.64
CA PRO A 148 32.71 -7.64 -17.73
C PRO A 148 32.54 -6.12 -17.88
N GLU A 149 33.61 -5.41 -18.22
CA GLU A 149 33.65 -3.94 -18.27
C GLU A 149 32.54 -3.34 -19.16
N ASN A 150 32.24 -3.98 -20.29
CA ASN A 150 31.19 -3.57 -21.21
C ASN A 150 29.75 -3.72 -20.65
N LEU A 151 29.57 -4.33 -19.48
CA LEU A 151 28.26 -4.44 -18.80
C LEU A 151 28.14 -3.47 -17.62
N ARG A 152 29.25 -2.99 -17.04
CA ARG A 152 29.26 -2.24 -15.76
C ARG A 152 28.47 -0.94 -15.79
N HIS A 153 28.45 -0.25 -16.93
CA HIS A 153 27.67 0.98 -17.08
C HIS A 153 26.15 0.77 -17.01
N ARG A 154 25.69 -0.49 -17.17
CA ARG A 154 24.29 -0.90 -17.04
C ARG A 154 23.96 -1.59 -15.71
N PHE A 155 24.85 -1.50 -14.73
CA PHE A 155 24.69 -2.13 -13.43
C PHE A 155 24.32 -1.11 -12.35
N CYS A 156 23.39 -1.46 -11.45
CA CYS A 156 23.11 -0.71 -10.23
C CYS A 156 22.54 -1.59 -9.10
N GLY A 157 22.44 -1.06 -7.90
CA GLY A 157 21.62 -1.63 -6.84
C GLY A 157 20.15 -1.24 -7.05
N VAL A 158 19.24 -2.17 -6.74
CA VAL A 158 17.79 -1.99 -6.73
C VAL A 158 17.26 -2.71 -5.50
N HIS A 159 17.28 -2.03 -4.37
CA HIS A 159 16.96 -2.62 -3.08
C HIS A 159 15.47 -2.46 -2.76
N PHE A 160 14.73 -3.56 -2.86
CA PHE A 160 13.33 -3.67 -2.46
C PHE A 160 13.20 -4.01 -0.97
N PHE A 161 12.11 -3.55 -0.36
CA PHE A 161 11.79 -3.79 1.04
C PHE A 161 10.73 -4.88 1.20
N ASN A 162 10.89 -5.74 2.20
CA ASN A 162 9.97 -6.84 2.44
C ASN A 162 8.71 -6.39 3.21
N PRO A 163 7.48 -6.73 2.77
CA PRO A 163 7.14 -7.44 1.52
C PRO A 163 7.08 -6.51 0.29
N PRO A 164 7.67 -6.90 -0.86
CA PRO A 164 7.77 -6.04 -2.05
C PRO A 164 6.45 -5.54 -2.62
N ARG A 165 5.31 -6.21 -2.40
CA ARG A 165 4.00 -5.70 -2.82
C ARG A 165 3.58 -4.46 -2.02
N TYR A 166 3.77 -4.51 -0.70
CA TYR A 166 3.18 -3.56 0.25
C TYR A 166 4.14 -2.43 0.65
N MET A 167 5.45 -2.70 0.64
CA MET A 167 6.44 -1.68 0.94
C MET A 167 6.65 -0.79 -0.28
N THR A 168 6.54 0.53 -0.07
CA THR A 168 6.59 1.52 -1.14
C THR A 168 8.02 1.75 -1.63
N LEU A 169 9.01 1.70 -0.73
CA LEU A 169 10.39 2.10 -1.02
C LEU A 169 11.12 1.13 -1.96
N VAL A 170 11.85 1.70 -2.92
CA VAL A 170 13.01 1.09 -3.56
C VAL A 170 14.18 2.07 -3.50
N GLU A 171 15.36 1.59 -3.11
CA GLU A 171 16.60 2.36 -3.21
C GLU A 171 17.32 1.99 -4.52
N LEU A 172 17.65 3.01 -5.33
CA LEU A 172 18.54 2.87 -6.48
C LEU A 172 19.95 3.30 -6.09
N ILE A 173 20.91 2.41 -6.25
CA ILE A 173 22.29 2.63 -5.81
C ILE A 173 23.22 2.60 -7.03
N PRO A 174 23.66 3.75 -7.54
CA PRO A 174 24.61 3.77 -8.65
C PRO A 174 26.03 3.43 -8.19
N THR A 175 26.80 2.87 -9.12
CA THR A 175 28.26 2.83 -9.04
C THR A 175 28.83 4.05 -9.76
N ALA A 176 30.14 4.27 -9.64
CA ALA A 176 30.85 5.30 -10.42
C ALA A 176 30.73 5.11 -11.95
N HIS A 177 30.41 3.89 -12.42
CA HIS A 177 30.28 3.58 -13.84
C HIS A 177 28.83 3.61 -14.34
N THR A 178 27.84 3.62 -13.45
CA THR A 178 26.43 3.51 -13.80
C THR A 178 25.99 4.71 -14.64
N GLU A 179 25.38 4.46 -15.79
CA GLU A 179 24.88 5.53 -16.66
C GLU A 179 23.68 6.24 -15.98
N PRO A 180 23.68 7.58 -15.85
CA PRO A 180 22.57 8.30 -15.22
C PRO A 180 21.22 8.07 -15.90
N ARG A 181 21.21 7.97 -17.23
CA ARG A 181 20.00 7.70 -18.02
C ARG A 181 19.35 6.37 -17.64
N LEU A 182 20.13 5.35 -17.29
CA LEU A 182 19.60 4.07 -16.84
C LEU A 182 18.78 4.24 -15.56
N LEU A 183 19.28 5.03 -14.62
CA LEU A 183 18.57 5.30 -13.36
C LEU A 183 17.23 5.99 -13.63
N ASP A 184 17.19 6.95 -14.54
CA ASP A 184 15.95 7.64 -14.93
C ASP A 184 14.92 6.68 -15.54
N LEU A 185 15.38 5.76 -16.40
CA LEU A 185 14.54 4.73 -17.02
C LEU A 185 13.98 3.75 -15.99
N LEU A 186 14.85 3.28 -15.09
CA LEU A 186 14.48 2.33 -14.06
C LEU A 186 13.56 2.97 -13.01
N GLU A 187 13.86 4.20 -12.58
CA GLU A 187 12.99 4.99 -11.69
C GLU A 187 11.61 5.19 -12.31
N THR A 188 11.53 5.57 -13.59
CA THR A 188 10.26 5.70 -14.31
C THR A 188 9.44 4.41 -14.31
N PHE A 189 10.10 3.27 -14.57
CA PHE A 189 9.47 1.95 -14.54
C PHE A 189 8.99 1.59 -13.12
N LEU A 190 9.85 1.69 -12.12
CA LEU A 190 9.55 1.36 -10.73
C LEU A 190 8.37 2.21 -10.21
N VAL A 191 8.37 3.51 -10.53
CA VAL A 191 7.36 4.45 -10.07
C VAL A 191 5.99 4.18 -10.69
N SER A 192 5.89 4.13 -12.03
CA SER A 192 4.57 4.04 -12.69
C SER A 192 4.09 2.60 -12.84
N GLN A 193 4.98 1.67 -13.21
CA GLN A 193 4.62 0.27 -13.50
C GLN A 193 4.63 -0.60 -12.24
N LEU A 194 5.54 -0.38 -11.29
CA LEU A 194 5.54 -1.16 -10.04
C LEU A 194 4.93 -0.40 -8.84
N GLY A 195 4.51 0.85 -9.01
CA GLY A 195 3.88 1.64 -7.94
C GLY A 195 4.81 2.00 -6.78
N LYS A 196 6.13 2.08 -7.03
CA LYS A 196 7.14 2.33 -6.00
C LYS A 196 7.44 3.81 -5.79
N GLY A 197 7.84 4.13 -4.57
CA GLY A 197 8.55 5.37 -4.25
C GLY A 197 10.04 5.09 -4.32
N VAL A 198 10.75 5.87 -5.12
CA VAL A 198 12.18 5.66 -5.38
C VAL A 198 12.99 6.75 -4.69
N ILE A 199 14.08 6.34 -4.03
CA ILE A 199 15.17 7.24 -3.67
C ILE A 199 16.46 6.76 -4.33
N ARG A 200 17.34 7.70 -4.68
CA ARG A 200 18.71 7.38 -5.08
C ARG A 200 19.59 7.43 -3.83
N ALA A 201 20.23 6.32 -3.50
CA ALA A 201 21.08 6.20 -2.32
C ALA A 201 22.54 6.09 -2.75
N ARG A 202 23.46 6.51 -1.86
CA ARG A 202 24.88 6.29 -2.08
C ARG A 202 25.26 4.85 -1.78
N ASP A 203 26.33 4.39 -2.42
CA ASP A 203 26.91 3.07 -2.16
C ASP A 203 27.73 3.09 -0.86
N THR A 204 27.02 3.15 0.26
CA THR A 204 27.57 3.05 1.61
C THR A 204 26.97 1.84 2.32
N PRO A 205 27.65 1.26 3.33
CA PRO A 205 27.11 0.14 4.09
C PRO A 205 25.68 0.41 4.57
N ASN A 206 24.75 -0.50 4.24
CA ASN A 206 23.32 -0.42 4.55
C ASN A 206 22.56 0.81 3.96
N PHE A 207 23.12 1.46 2.94
CA PHE A 207 22.49 2.53 2.16
C PHE A 207 21.89 3.65 3.04
N VAL A 208 20.61 4.02 2.83
CA VAL A 208 19.94 5.08 3.60
C VAL A 208 18.98 4.47 4.62
N ALA A 209 18.01 3.69 4.15
CA ALA A 209 16.91 3.25 5.02
C ALA A 209 17.39 2.31 6.13
N ASN A 210 18.16 1.27 5.78
CA ASN A 210 18.67 0.32 6.77
C ASN A 210 19.66 1.00 7.72
N ARG A 211 20.49 1.91 7.21
CA ARG A 211 21.43 2.70 8.02
C ARG A 211 20.73 3.47 9.13
N ILE A 212 19.70 4.25 8.80
CA ILE A 212 18.96 5.09 9.77
C ILE A 212 18.02 4.24 10.62
N GLY A 213 17.29 3.31 10.01
CA GLY A 213 16.29 2.50 10.69
C GLY A 213 16.87 1.55 11.72
N VAL A 214 17.96 0.83 11.38
CA VAL A 214 18.60 -0.10 12.32
C VAL A 214 19.31 0.65 13.44
N PHE A 215 19.96 1.78 13.16
CA PHE A 215 20.46 2.65 14.23
C PHE A 215 19.33 3.10 15.16
N GLY A 216 18.18 3.51 14.61
CA GLY A 216 17.00 3.90 15.40
C GLY A 216 16.52 2.78 16.33
N ILE A 217 16.54 1.53 15.88
CA ILE A 217 16.21 0.35 16.70
C ILE A 217 17.26 0.16 17.81
N LEU A 218 18.55 0.25 17.49
CA LEU A 218 19.63 0.14 18.47
C LEU A 218 19.56 1.25 19.53
N SER A 219 19.29 2.49 19.13
CA SER A 219 19.07 3.61 20.06
C SER A 219 17.90 3.32 21.00
N VAL A 220 16.78 2.80 20.49
CA VAL A 220 15.64 2.38 21.34
C VAL A 220 16.07 1.30 22.33
N PHE A 221 16.84 0.29 21.91
CA PHE A 221 17.32 -0.77 22.82
C PHE A 221 18.19 -0.20 23.94
N THR A 222 19.20 0.61 23.60
CA THR A 222 20.10 1.23 24.57
C THR A 222 19.36 2.15 25.54
N GLN A 223 18.46 3.00 25.02
CA GLN A 223 17.71 3.93 25.88
C GLN A 223 16.66 3.21 26.73
N ALA A 224 16.01 2.16 26.22
CA ALA A 224 15.06 1.37 27.01
C ALA A 224 15.72 0.73 28.22
N GLU A 225 16.93 0.18 28.04
CA GLU A 225 17.75 -0.35 29.13
C GLU A 225 18.15 0.74 30.12
N LYS A 226 18.66 1.88 29.63
CA LYS A 226 19.06 3.03 30.46
C LYS A 226 17.92 3.55 31.35
N TYR A 227 16.69 3.60 30.84
CA TYR A 227 15.52 4.08 31.57
C TYR A 227 14.73 2.97 32.27
N GLY A 228 15.19 1.71 32.21
CA GLY A 228 14.57 0.56 32.89
C GLY A 228 13.15 0.25 32.42
N LEU A 229 12.84 0.47 31.13
CA LEU A 229 11.51 0.26 30.59
C LEU A 229 11.32 -1.16 30.06
N SER A 230 10.14 -1.72 30.27
CA SER A 230 9.78 -3.04 29.75
C SER A 230 9.38 -2.97 28.26
N TYR A 231 9.54 -4.08 27.54
CA TYR A 231 9.37 -4.11 26.08
C TYR A 231 7.97 -3.69 25.61
N GLU A 232 6.90 -4.09 26.32
CA GLU A 232 5.53 -3.70 26.00
C GLU A 232 5.24 -2.22 26.24
N VAL A 233 5.87 -1.60 27.25
CA VAL A 233 5.78 -0.15 27.46
C VAL A 233 6.50 0.57 26.31
N VAL A 234 7.69 0.10 25.94
CA VAL A 234 8.43 0.68 24.80
C VAL A 234 7.66 0.54 23.49
N ASP A 235 7.03 -0.60 23.22
CA ASP A 235 6.26 -0.80 21.98
C ASP A 235 4.99 0.07 21.93
N GLU A 236 4.31 0.28 23.06
CA GLU A 236 3.17 1.21 23.14
C GLU A 236 3.61 2.67 22.95
N LEU A 237 4.77 3.06 23.53
CA LEU A 237 5.35 4.41 23.37
C LEU A 237 5.84 4.65 21.93
N THR A 238 6.51 3.67 21.33
CA THR A 238 7.16 3.80 20.00
C THR A 238 6.27 3.36 18.84
N GLY A 239 5.04 2.91 19.09
CA GLY A 239 4.09 2.48 18.06
C GLY A 239 3.27 3.62 17.46
N THR A 240 1.95 3.44 17.38
CA THR A 240 1.04 4.36 16.68
C THR A 240 1.03 5.77 17.26
N ARG A 241 1.34 5.95 18.55
CA ARG A 241 1.37 7.26 19.22
C ARG A 241 2.51 8.16 18.72
N LEU A 242 3.61 7.58 18.23
CA LEU A 242 4.68 8.28 17.53
C LEU A 242 4.51 8.22 16.00
N GLY A 243 3.34 7.80 15.50
CA GLY A 243 3.10 7.66 14.07
C GLY A 243 3.90 6.52 13.42
N ARG A 244 4.23 5.45 14.16
CA ARG A 244 4.88 4.25 13.62
C ARG A 244 3.91 3.07 13.58
N ALA A 245 4.36 1.93 13.07
CA ALA A 245 3.57 0.70 13.02
C ALA A 245 3.06 0.29 14.42
N LYS A 246 1.87 -0.33 14.47
CA LYS A 246 1.27 -0.82 15.73
C LYS A 246 2.13 -1.84 16.48
N SER A 247 3.07 -2.47 15.79
CA SER A 247 4.04 -3.39 16.38
C SER A 247 5.16 -2.70 17.16
N GLY A 248 5.21 -1.37 17.26
CA GLY A 248 6.26 -0.69 18.03
C GLY A 248 7.66 -1.03 17.51
N THR A 249 8.61 -1.28 18.40
CA THR A 249 10.02 -1.56 18.07
C THR A 249 10.38 -3.03 18.24
N PHE A 250 10.19 -3.61 19.44
CA PHE A 250 10.57 -4.99 19.77
C PHE A 250 9.72 -6.01 19.03
N ARG A 251 8.39 -5.82 18.98
CA ARG A 251 7.54 -6.70 18.18
C ARG A 251 7.78 -6.52 16.68
N THR A 252 8.17 -5.33 16.20
CA THR A 252 8.64 -5.17 14.81
C THR A 252 9.93 -5.98 14.56
N ALA A 253 10.88 -5.99 15.49
CA ALA A 253 12.06 -6.85 15.39
C ALA A 253 11.69 -8.34 15.32
N ASP A 254 10.70 -8.80 16.10
CA ASP A 254 10.18 -10.17 16.00
C ASP A 254 9.51 -10.45 14.64
N VAL A 255 8.87 -9.47 14.00
CA VAL A 255 8.28 -9.62 12.66
C VAL A 255 9.37 -9.71 11.58
N VAL A 256 10.39 -8.85 11.65
CA VAL A 256 11.52 -8.85 10.71
C VAL A 256 12.33 -10.14 10.84
N GLY A 257 12.52 -10.62 12.07
CA GLY A 257 13.36 -11.75 12.39
C GLY A 257 14.67 -11.29 13.05
N LEU A 258 14.93 -11.82 14.23
CA LEU A 258 16.04 -11.38 15.08
C LEU A 258 17.42 -11.68 14.49
N ASP A 259 17.54 -12.77 13.74
CA ASP A 259 18.74 -13.15 12.99
C ASP A 259 19.06 -12.17 11.84
N THR A 260 18.02 -11.71 11.15
CA THR A 260 18.14 -10.74 10.05
C THR A 260 18.58 -9.39 10.60
N LEU A 261 17.94 -8.91 11.68
CA LEU A 261 18.35 -7.69 12.37
C LEU A 261 19.81 -7.78 12.83
N ALA A 262 20.21 -8.89 13.46
CA ALA A 262 21.59 -9.09 13.91
C ALA A 262 22.61 -9.11 12.75
N HIS A 263 22.23 -9.58 11.57
CA HIS A 263 23.10 -9.54 10.40
C HIS A 263 23.36 -8.11 9.90
N VAL A 264 22.32 -7.27 9.86
CA VAL A 264 22.48 -5.86 9.47
C VAL A 264 23.34 -5.10 10.50
N ILE A 265 23.12 -5.36 11.81
CA ILE A 265 23.93 -4.78 12.89
C ILE A 265 25.41 -5.18 12.73
N ARG A 266 25.71 -6.46 12.48
CA ARG A 266 27.10 -6.91 12.25
C ARG A 266 27.74 -6.23 11.04
N THR A 267 26.98 -6.01 9.97
CA THR A 267 27.47 -5.27 8.80
C THR A 267 27.86 -3.83 9.19
N MET A 268 27.07 -3.17 10.04
CA MET A 268 27.43 -1.85 10.57
C MET A 268 28.69 -1.90 11.44
N ASP A 269 28.81 -2.90 12.31
CA ASP A 269 29.96 -3.07 13.19
C ASP A 269 31.27 -3.28 12.41
N GLU A 270 31.22 -4.12 11.38
CA GLU A 270 32.41 -4.54 10.63
C GLU A 270 32.84 -3.51 9.58
N GLN A 271 31.89 -2.84 8.92
CA GLN A 271 32.17 -1.99 7.77
C GLN A 271 32.28 -0.50 8.10
N LEU A 272 31.97 -0.09 9.34
CA LEU A 272 31.93 1.33 9.73
C LEU A 272 32.75 1.59 11.02
N PRO A 273 34.02 1.14 11.09
CA PRO A 273 34.83 1.24 12.31
C PRO A 273 35.12 2.68 12.75
N ASP A 274 35.15 3.62 11.80
CA ASP A 274 35.44 5.04 12.06
C ASP A 274 34.17 5.88 12.31
N ASP A 275 33.00 5.24 12.38
CA ASP A 275 31.75 5.92 12.65
C ASP A 275 31.72 6.48 14.08
N PRO A 276 31.35 7.75 14.29
CA PRO A 276 31.25 8.32 15.65
C PRO A 276 30.24 7.62 16.57
N PHE A 277 29.35 6.79 16.03
CA PHE A 277 28.36 5.99 16.75
C PHE A 277 28.72 4.50 16.78
N HIS A 278 29.92 4.10 16.33
CA HIS A 278 30.35 2.70 16.22
C HIS A 278 30.16 1.89 17.51
N SER A 279 30.35 2.52 18.67
CA SER A 279 30.11 1.91 19.99
C SER A 279 28.70 1.33 20.17
N GLN A 280 27.72 1.81 19.39
CA GLN A 280 26.34 1.36 19.42
C GLN A 280 26.06 0.19 18.46
N TYR A 281 26.96 -0.16 17.54
CA TYR A 281 26.76 -1.21 16.52
C TYR A 281 27.04 -2.61 17.06
N LYS A 282 26.67 -2.88 18.30
CA LYS A 282 26.81 -4.20 18.91
C LYS A 282 25.46 -4.88 19.01
N VAL A 283 25.43 -6.17 18.70
CA VAL A 283 24.24 -7.00 18.94
C VAL A 283 23.99 -7.04 20.45
N PRO A 284 22.83 -6.57 20.95
CA PRO A 284 22.56 -6.57 22.39
C PRO A 284 22.62 -7.99 22.97
N PRO A 285 23.10 -8.16 24.23
CA PRO A 285 23.22 -9.49 24.84
C PRO A 285 21.91 -10.28 24.86
N THR A 286 20.78 -9.61 25.11
CA THR A 286 19.45 -10.26 25.10
C THR A 286 19.06 -10.74 23.71
N LEU A 287 19.38 -9.96 22.66
CA LEU A 287 19.12 -10.33 21.28
C LEU A 287 19.97 -11.55 20.88
N ALA A 288 21.25 -11.55 21.24
CA ALA A 288 22.15 -12.69 21.00
C ALA A 288 21.64 -13.97 21.70
N ALA A 289 21.23 -13.86 22.97
CA ALA A 289 20.71 -15.00 23.73
C ALA A 289 19.41 -15.58 23.12
N LEU A 290 18.51 -14.74 22.60
CA LEU A 290 17.30 -15.19 21.90
C LEU A 290 17.66 -15.96 20.61
N ILE A 291 18.63 -15.48 19.85
CA ILE A 291 19.10 -16.14 18.63
C ILE A 291 19.72 -17.50 18.94
N GLU A 292 20.58 -17.58 19.96
CA GLU A 292 21.20 -18.83 20.43
C GLU A 292 20.15 -19.87 20.85
N GLN A 293 19.03 -19.44 21.41
CA GLN A 293 17.90 -20.29 21.81
C GLN A 293 16.98 -20.68 20.64
N GLY A 294 17.22 -20.17 19.42
CA GLY A 294 16.34 -20.37 18.27
C GLY A 294 15.03 -19.59 18.33
N ALA A 295 14.90 -18.63 19.25
CA ALA A 295 13.74 -17.74 19.39
C ALA A 295 13.89 -16.55 18.43
N LEU A 296 13.69 -16.79 17.14
CA LEU A 296 13.93 -15.84 16.04
C LEU A 296 12.75 -14.90 15.73
N GLY A 297 11.78 -14.77 16.64
CA GLY A 297 10.59 -13.94 16.49
C GLY A 297 9.37 -14.70 15.97
N GLN A 298 8.52 -14.02 15.18
CA GLN A 298 7.23 -14.53 14.73
C GLN A 298 7.36 -15.82 13.91
N LYS A 299 8.43 -15.96 13.13
CA LYS A 299 8.68 -17.13 12.27
C LYS A 299 8.94 -18.43 13.05
N THR A 300 9.39 -18.33 14.31
CA THR A 300 9.61 -19.46 15.23
C THR A 300 8.61 -19.48 16.39
N GLY A 301 7.65 -18.54 16.41
CA GLY A 301 6.62 -18.44 17.44
C GLY A 301 7.08 -17.83 18.78
N ALA A 302 8.34 -17.43 18.89
CA ALA A 302 8.93 -16.85 20.09
C ALA A 302 10.12 -15.93 19.72
N GLY A 303 10.20 -14.78 20.39
CA GLY A 303 11.29 -13.80 20.33
C GLY A 303 11.23 -12.89 21.58
N PHE A 304 11.21 -11.57 21.42
CA PHE A 304 10.87 -10.67 22.54
C PHE A 304 9.47 -10.93 23.08
N TYR A 305 8.57 -11.40 22.22
CA TYR A 305 7.23 -11.85 22.58
C TYR A 305 7.02 -13.32 22.24
N ARG A 306 6.08 -13.93 22.96
CA ARG A 306 5.57 -15.28 22.68
C ARG A 306 4.07 -15.30 22.88
N LYS A 307 3.36 -16.00 22.00
CA LYS A 307 1.91 -16.14 22.11
C LYS A 307 1.56 -17.51 22.70
N GLU A 308 0.78 -17.52 23.77
CA GLU A 308 0.25 -18.73 24.40
C GLU A 308 -1.28 -18.67 24.41
N GLY A 309 -1.92 -19.41 23.49
CA GLY A 309 -3.36 -19.31 23.27
C GLY A 309 -3.78 -17.89 22.87
N LYS A 310 -4.52 -17.20 23.74
CA LYS A 310 -4.91 -15.79 23.55
C LYS A 310 -4.00 -14.80 24.29
N ALA A 311 -3.15 -15.28 25.22
CA ALA A 311 -2.25 -14.43 25.98
C ALA A 311 -1.03 -14.04 25.14
N ILE A 312 -0.57 -12.80 25.30
CA ILE A 312 0.71 -12.32 24.79
C ILE A 312 1.64 -12.23 25.99
N LEU A 313 2.72 -12.98 25.94
CA LEU A 313 3.79 -12.92 26.92
C LEU A 313 4.97 -12.14 26.34
N ARG A 314 5.72 -11.47 27.20
CA ARG A 314 6.98 -10.81 26.88
C ARG A 314 8.13 -11.48 27.60
N LEU A 315 9.32 -11.39 27.04
CA LEU A 315 10.54 -11.74 27.74
C LEU A 315 10.81 -10.72 28.86
N ASP A 316 11.09 -11.21 30.06
CA ASP A 316 11.75 -10.43 31.11
C ASP A 316 13.27 -10.68 31.02
N PRO A 317 14.07 -9.65 30.66
CA PRO A 317 15.51 -9.81 30.50
C PRO A 317 16.24 -10.20 31.79
N ALA A 318 15.71 -9.85 32.97
CA ALA A 318 16.35 -10.16 34.25
C ALA A 318 16.20 -11.64 34.62
N THR A 319 14.99 -12.18 34.48
CA THR A 319 14.70 -13.58 34.81
C THR A 319 14.90 -14.54 33.64
N LYS A 320 15.02 -14.02 32.41
CA LYS A 320 15.04 -14.78 31.14
C LYS A 320 13.79 -15.65 30.95
N SER A 321 12.68 -15.26 31.55
CA SER A 321 11.40 -15.98 31.50
C SER A 321 10.34 -15.16 30.78
N TYR A 322 9.32 -15.83 30.24
CA TYR A 322 8.17 -15.15 29.64
C TYR A 322 7.13 -14.83 30.70
N VAL A 323 6.79 -13.55 30.83
CA VAL A 323 5.80 -13.02 31.77
C VAL A 323 4.65 -12.35 31.00
N PRO A 324 3.45 -12.20 31.60
CA PRO A 324 2.36 -11.45 30.98
C PRO A 324 2.79 -10.04 30.55
N ALA A 325 2.36 -9.60 29.37
CA ALA A 325 2.58 -8.25 28.88
C ALA A 325 1.38 -7.36 29.25
N ASP A 326 1.32 -6.88 30.48
CA ASP A 326 0.19 -6.14 31.08
C ASP A 326 0.54 -4.71 31.57
N ALA A 327 1.78 -4.25 31.35
CA ALA A 327 2.17 -2.89 31.69
C ALA A 327 1.54 -1.85 30.75
N ASN A 328 1.14 -0.71 31.32
CA ASN A 328 0.60 0.43 30.60
C ASN A 328 1.55 1.62 30.66
N ILE A 329 1.45 2.50 29.67
CA ILE A 329 2.16 3.78 29.68
C ILE A 329 1.55 4.72 30.73
N ASP A 330 2.35 5.68 31.19
CA ASP A 330 1.89 6.72 32.12
C ASP A 330 0.85 7.63 31.45
N GLU A 331 -0.20 8.02 32.19
CA GLU A 331 -1.30 8.84 31.65
C GLU A 331 -0.84 10.25 31.26
N GLY A 332 0.09 10.84 32.03
CA GLY A 332 0.67 12.15 31.71
C GLY A 332 1.48 12.10 30.42
N VAL A 333 2.27 11.04 30.22
CA VAL A 333 3.01 10.82 28.97
C VAL A 333 2.08 10.53 27.80
N ALA A 334 1.01 9.77 28.03
CA ALA A 334 -0.03 9.54 27.01
C ALA A 334 -0.69 10.86 26.58
N ALA A 335 -0.90 11.80 27.51
CA ALA A 335 -1.43 13.13 27.23
C ALA A 335 -0.45 13.96 26.39
N ILE A 336 0.85 13.94 26.72
CA ILE A 336 1.89 14.61 25.90
C ILE A 336 1.88 14.07 24.47
N LEU A 337 1.82 12.75 24.28
CA LEU A 337 1.79 12.14 22.95
C LEU A 337 0.52 12.48 22.15
N ALA A 338 -0.58 12.80 22.82
CA ALA A 338 -1.85 13.20 22.21
C ALA A 338 -1.89 14.68 21.77
N GLU A 339 -0.93 15.49 22.20
CA GLU A 339 -0.78 16.88 21.74
C GLU A 339 -0.70 16.94 20.21
N ARG A 340 -1.35 17.94 19.60
CA ARG A 340 -1.38 18.12 18.15
C ARG A 340 -0.30 19.06 17.64
N ASP A 341 0.11 20.05 18.45
CA ASP A 341 1.22 20.92 18.12
C ASP A 341 2.57 20.17 18.29
N PRO A 342 3.33 19.94 17.20
CA PRO A 342 4.59 19.23 17.28
C PRO A 342 5.62 19.92 18.18
N ALA A 343 5.63 21.26 18.22
CA ALA A 343 6.58 22.03 19.03
C ALA A 343 6.28 21.87 20.52
N ALA A 344 5.02 22.10 20.92
CA ALA A 344 4.58 21.88 22.31
C ALA A 344 4.79 20.43 22.76
N LYS A 345 4.49 19.45 21.89
CA LYS A 345 4.71 18.03 22.19
C LYS A 345 6.17 17.73 22.49
N LEU A 346 7.08 18.09 21.59
CA LEU A 346 8.49 17.73 21.73
C LEU A 346 9.13 18.47 22.92
N LYS A 347 8.75 19.74 23.13
CA LYS A 347 9.15 20.50 24.31
C LYS A 347 8.69 19.83 25.61
N ALA A 348 7.43 19.37 25.68
CA ALA A 348 6.92 18.69 26.86
C ALA A 348 7.63 17.35 27.14
N LEU A 349 8.05 16.62 26.09
CA LEU A 349 8.89 15.43 26.26
C LEU A 349 10.27 15.79 26.81
N HIS A 350 10.92 16.81 26.24
CA HIS A 350 12.24 17.29 26.64
C HIS A 350 12.28 17.78 28.10
N ASP A 351 11.30 18.60 28.50
CA ASP A 351 11.27 19.25 29.82
C ASP A 351 10.77 18.31 30.94
N SER A 352 10.14 17.18 30.61
CA SER A 352 9.54 16.29 31.59
C SER A 352 10.58 15.49 32.38
N ALA A 353 10.45 15.42 33.70
CA ALA A 353 11.31 14.56 34.53
C ALA A 353 10.89 13.06 34.51
N HIS A 354 9.78 12.71 33.87
CA HIS A 354 9.27 11.34 33.86
C HIS A 354 10.11 10.43 32.94
N SER A 355 10.43 9.22 33.41
CA SER A 355 11.34 8.29 32.70
C SER A 355 10.88 7.94 31.29
N GLN A 356 9.58 7.69 31.09
CA GLN A 356 9.03 7.38 29.76
C GLN A 356 9.12 8.59 28.79
N ALA A 357 8.96 9.83 29.29
CA ALA A 357 9.08 11.02 28.47
C ALA A 357 10.54 11.30 28.11
N GLN A 358 11.45 11.14 29.08
CA GLN A 358 12.90 11.25 28.87
C GLN A 358 13.41 10.19 27.88
N PHE A 359 12.89 8.96 27.96
CA PHE A 359 13.17 7.92 26.97
C PHE A 359 12.74 8.35 25.56
N LEU A 360 11.50 8.85 25.40
CA LEU A 360 10.99 9.32 24.12
C LEU A 360 11.81 10.48 23.55
N TRP A 361 12.18 11.46 24.38
CA TRP A 361 13.08 12.53 23.98
C TRP A 361 14.43 11.97 23.53
N ALA A 362 15.05 11.08 24.31
CA ALA A 362 16.35 10.52 24.01
C ALA A 362 16.38 9.80 22.65
N VAL A 363 15.39 8.95 22.35
CA VAL A 363 15.35 8.21 21.08
C VAL A 363 15.09 9.13 19.87
N LEU A 364 14.30 10.19 20.04
CA LEU A 364 14.08 11.19 18.99
C LEU A 364 15.34 12.01 18.75
N ARG A 365 15.94 12.54 19.82
CA ARG A 365 17.20 13.29 19.80
C ARG A 365 18.32 12.49 19.15
N ASP A 366 18.52 11.23 19.55
CA ASP A 366 19.57 10.38 18.99
C ASP A 366 19.33 10.13 17.49
N SER A 367 18.08 9.92 17.08
CA SER A 367 17.69 9.79 15.67
C SER A 367 18.01 11.07 14.87
N PHE A 368 17.72 12.25 15.42
CA PHE A 368 18.02 13.54 14.78
C PHE A 368 19.54 13.76 14.66
N HIS A 369 20.27 13.52 15.74
CA HIS A 369 21.71 13.68 15.82
C HIS A 369 22.42 12.78 14.80
N TYR A 370 22.06 11.49 14.78
CA TYR A 370 22.60 10.53 13.83
C TYR A 370 22.30 10.89 12.38
N SER A 371 21.04 11.24 12.10
CA SER A 371 20.61 11.62 10.75
C SER A 371 21.37 12.86 10.26
N ALA A 372 21.59 13.85 11.13
CA ALA A 372 22.33 15.06 10.77
C ALA A 372 23.80 14.78 10.47
N VAL A 373 24.47 14.01 11.33
CA VAL A 373 25.90 13.67 11.18
C VAL A 373 26.13 12.93 9.86
N HIS A 374 25.28 11.95 9.53
CA HIS A 374 25.49 11.06 8.39
C HIS A 374 24.84 11.50 7.08
N LEU A 375 24.03 12.56 7.07
CA LEU A 375 23.27 12.97 5.88
C LEU A 375 24.18 13.08 4.64
N ALA A 376 25.32 13.75 4.79
CA ALA A 376 26.24 14.02 3.69
C ALA A 376 26.98 12.78 3.19
N ASP A 377 26.99 11.68 3.95
CA ASP A 377 27.70 10.45 3.60
C ASP A 377 26.79 9.47 2.85
N ILE A 378 25.51 9.42 3.21
CA ILE A 378 24.59 8.37 2.74
C ILE A 378 23.59 8.85 1.68
N ALA A 379 23.31 10.15 1.61
CA ALA A 379 22.28 10.71 0.75
C ALA A 379 22.71 12.06 0.15
N ASP A 380 22.11 12.41 -0.99
CA ASP A 380 22.31 13.72 -1.62
C ASP A 380 21.39 14.77 -1.01
N THR A 381 20.21 14.39 -0.52
CA THR A 381 19.26 15.35 0.08
C THR A 381 18.60 14.80 1.34
N ALA A 382 18.25 15.71 2.27
CA ALA A 382 17.47 15.36 3.46
C ALA A 382 16.13 14.68 3.11
N ARG A 383 15.58 14.96 1.91
CA ARG A 383 14.35 14.33 1.40
C ARG A 383 14.49 12.81 1.32
N GLN A 384 15.62 12.31 0.83
CA GLN A 384 15.83 10.88 0.63
C GLN A 384 15.77 10.14 1.98
N LEU A 385 16.33 10.74 3.02
CA LEU A 385 16.34 10.18 4.38
C LEU A 385 14.95 10.12 4.99
N ASP A 386 14.17 11.21 4.89
CA ASP A 386 12.80 11.23 5.40
C ASP A 386 11.88 10.29 4.61
N LEU A 387 11.99 10.27 3.28
CA LEU A 387 11.23 9.34 2.45
C LEU A 387 11.65 7.87 2.69
N ALA A 388 12.93 7.60 2.95
CA ALA A 388 13.40 6.26 3.32
C ALA A 388 12.67 5.73 4.56
N MET A 389 12.54 6.57 5.59
CA MET A 389 11.86 6.19 6.83
C MET A 389 10.34 6.07 6.64
N LYS A 390 9.73 6.96 5.86
CA LYS A 390 8.28 6.91 5.59
C LYS A 390 7.89 5.69 4.75
N TRP A 391 8.62 5.43 3.67
CA TRP A 391 8.28 4.38 2.70
C TRP A 391 8.89 3.02 3.01
N GLY A 392 10.03 2.98 3.71
CA GLY A 392 10.77 1.75 4.04
C GLY A 392 10.50 1.22 5.44
N PHE A 393 10.23 2.09 6.42
CA PHE A 393 9.93 1.71 7.81
C PHE A 393 8.50 2.06 8.24
N GLY A 394 7.70 2.65 7.34
CA GLY A 394 6.28 2.94 7.61
C GLY A 394 6.06 4.02 8.67
N HIS A 395 7.02 4.93 8.85
CA HIS A 395 6.85 6.08 9.73
C HIS A 395 5.91 7.12 9.10
N ALA A 396 5.12 7.83 9.91
CA ALA A 396 4.27 8.93 9.43
C ALA A 396 5.10 10.13 8.96
N GLN A 397 6.25 10.38 9.60
CA GLN A 397 7.20 11.45 9.30
C GLN A 397 8.63 10.94 9.42
N GLY A 398 9.52 11.51 8.61
CA GLY A 398 10.95 11.29 8.76
C GLY A 398 11.57 12.06 9.92
N PRO A 399 12.82 11.74 10.33
CA PRO A 399 13.48 12.42 11.43
C PRO A 399 13.60 13.93 11.23
N PHE A 400 13.87 14.41 10.03
CA PHE A 400 14.02 15.84 9.80
C PHE A 400 12.68 16.58 9.75
N GLU A 401 11.63 15.97 9.19
CA GLU A 401 10.27 16.49 9.27
C GLU A 401 9.83 16.70 10.73
N ILE A 402 10.13 15.76 11.63
CA ILE A 402 9.77 15.88 13.06
C ILE A 402 10.56 17.02 13.70
N TRP A 403 11.88 17.07 13.48
CA TRP A 403 12.72 18.15 14.00
C TRP A 403 12.23 19.52 13.50
N GLN A 404 12.07 19.69 12.19
CA GLN A 404 11.63 20.94 11.59
C GLN A 404 10.25 21.36 12.09
N ALA A 405 9.29 20.44 12.18
CA ALA A 405 7.95 20.75 12.66
C ALA A 405 7.92 21.18 14.14
N ALA A 406 8.89 20.73 14.94
CA ALA A 406 8.98 21.06 16.36
C ALA A 406 9.75 22.35 16.68
N GLY A 407 10.36 23.01 15.68
CA GLY A 407 11.17 24.21 15.84
C GLY A 407 12.66 23.91 15.74
N TRP A 408 13.27 24.27 14.60
CA TRP A 408 14.63 23.87 14.27
C TRP A 408 15.69 24.36 15.27
N HIS A 409 15.65 25.64 15.64
CA HIS A 409 16.64 26.28 16.53
C HIS A 409 16.62 25.67 17.93
N ASP A 410 15.44 25.56 18.54
CA ASP A 410 15.28 25.04 19.89
C ASP A 410 15.77 23.59 19.98
N VAL A 411 15.36 22.74 19.02
CA VAL A 411 15.78 21.34 18.99
C VAL A 411 17.29 21.22 18.74
N ALA A 412 17.86 22.04 17.85
CA ALA A 412 19.31 22.06 17.63
C ALA A 412 20.08 22.44 18.91
N GLN A 413 19.57 23.43 19.66
CA GLN A 413 20.14 23.83 20.94
C GLN A 413 20.03 22.72 21.98
N TRP A 414 18.87 22.08 22.13
CA TRP A 414 18.68 20.97 23.07
C TRP A 414 19.59 19.78 22.76
N ILE A 415 19.80 19.46 21.49
CA ILE A 415 20.76 18.43 21.08
C ILE A 415 22.17 18.83 21.51
N ASN A 416 22.62 20.06 21.23
CA ASN A 416 23.95 20.54 21.63
C ASN A 416 24.14 20.52 23.15
N ASP A 417 23.13 20.93 23.91
CA ASP A 417 23.15 20.90 25.38
C ASP A 417 23.27 19.46 25.91
N ASP A 418 22.53 18.52 25.30
CA ASP A 418 22.59 17.10 25.66
C ASP A 418 23.91 16.44 25.24
N ILE A 419 24.53 16.86 24.12
CA ILE A 419 25.90 16.45 23.75
C ILE A 419 26.89 16.94 24.80
N ALA A 420 26.83 18.22 25.17
CA ALA A 420 27.73 18.81 26.17
C ALA A 420 27.55 18.18 27.56
N ALA A 421 26.32 17.76 27.90
CA ALA A 421 26.01 17.06 29.14
C ALA A 421 26.33 15.55 29.09
N GLY A 422 26.81 15.01 27.96
CA GLY A 422 27.14 13.59 27.80
C GLY A 422 25.91 12.65 27.84
N LYS A 423 24.73 13.15 27.45
CA LYS A 423 23.49 12.37 27.46
C LYS A 423 23.20 11.63 26.14
N THR A 424 23.84 12.04 25.04
CA THR A 424 23.73 11.45 23.70
C THR A 424 24.54 10.15 23.58
N LEU A 425 24.23 9.34 22.56
CA LEU A 425 24.97 8.10 22.27
C LEU A 425 26.33 8.32 21.58
N SER A 426 26.57 9.53 21.07
CA SER A 426 27.86 9.97 20.52
C SER A 426 28.14 11.39 20.99
N ASN A 427 29.42 11.72 21.10
CA ASN A 427 29.94 13.06 21.37
C ASN A 427 30.29 13.83 20.08
N ALA A 428 29.98 13.28 18.90
CA ALA A 428 30.11 14.02 17.63
C ALA A 428 29.30 15.32 17.68
N PRO A 429 29.86 16.47 17.26
CA PRO A 429 29.10 17.71 17.21
C PRO A 429 28.00 17.63 16.14
N LEU A 430 26.95 18.42 16.30
CA LEU A 430 26.04 18.67 15.18
C LEU A 430 26.82 19.30 14.02
N PRO A 431 26.52 18.92 12.77
CA PRO A 431 27.19 19.49 11.62
C PRO A 431 26.86 20.98 11.49
N GLU A 432 27.79 21.74 10.92
CA GLU A 432 27.68 23.19 10.77
C GLU A 432 26.38 23.63 10.07
N TRP A 433 25.97 22.90 9.03
CA TRP A 433 24.77 23.22 8.28
C TRP A 433 23.49 23.19 9.14
N ALA A 434 23.47 22.42 10.24
CA ALA A 434 22.32 22.34 11.12
C ALA A 434 22.26 23.51 12.14
N THR A 435 23.39 24.20 12.37
CA THR A 435 23.53 25.21 13.44
C THR A 435 23.82 26.62 12.91
N ARG A 436 24.14 26.77 11.62
CA ARG A 436 24.26 28.05 10.92
C ARG A 436 24.07 27.91 9.40
N GLY A 437 23.96 29.03 8.71
CA GLY A 437 23.81 29.07 7.25
C GLY A 437 22.37 28.80 6.77
N PRO A 438 22.18 28.34 5.51
CA PRO A 438 20.86 28.38 4.86
C PRO A 438 19.76 27.58 5.56
N VAL A 439 20.07 26.42 6.13
CA VAL A 439 19.08 25.60 6.87
C VAL A 439 18.70 26.26 8.19
N TRP A 440 19.67 26.83 8.90
CA TRP A 440 19.43 27.59 10.13
C TRP A 440 18.56 28.83 9.84
N GLU A 441 18.87 29.58 8.80
CA GLU A 441 18.09 30.77 8.39
C GLU A 441 16.67 30.41 7.94
N ALA A 442 16.52 29.29 7.22
CA ALA A 442 15.22 28.78 6.78
C ALA A 442 14.41 28.07 7.89
N GLN A 443 15.04 27.82 9.05
CA GLN A 443 14.50 27.03 10.16
C GLN A 443 14.05 25.62 9.74
N GLY A 444 14.80 24.98 8.84
CA GLY A 444 14.42 23.67 8.34
C GLY A 444 15.21 23.21 7.11
N VAL A 445 15.20 21.90 6.89
CA VAL A 445 15.81 21.26 5.71
C VAL A 445 14.85 21.13 4.54
N HIS A 446 13.57 21.48 4.70
CA HIS A 446 12.56 21.40 3.66
C HIS A 446 11.87 22.76 3.52
N THR A 447 11.94 23.31 2.31
CA THR A 447 11.40 24.63 1.96
C THR A 447 10.62 24.53 0.65
N SER A 448 9.97 25.63 0.26
CA SER A 448 9.35 25.74 -1.07
C SER A 448 10.35 25.62 -2.22
N ALA A 449 11.63 25.97 -1.99
CA ALA A 449 12.70 25.77 -2.96
C ALA A 449 13.18 24.31 -3.06
N GLY A 450 12.80 23.46 -2.10
CA GLY A 450 13.15 22.05 -2.06
C GLY A 450 13.81 21.63 -0.75
N SER A 451 14.61 20.57 -0.80
CA SER A 451 15.21 19.94 0.38
C SER A 451 16.72 20.14 0.41
N TRP A 452 17.29 20.31 1.61
CA TRP A 452 18.71 20.58 1.78
C TRP A 452 19.58 19.46 1.19
N ASN A 453 20.52 19.85 0.32
CA ASN A 453 21.59 19.03 -0.20
C ASN A 453 22.90 19.48 0.47
N PRO A 454 23.52 18.68 1.37
CA PRO A 454 24.75 19.07 2.05
C PRO A 454 26.00 19.05 1.16
N THR A 455 25.95 18.36 0.01
CA THR A 455 27.06 18.26 -0.94
C THR A 455 27.18 19.54 -1.75
N ASP A 456 26.06 19.97 -2.34
CA ASP A 456 25.97 21.20 -3.13
C ASP A 456 25.77 22.46 -2.26
N LYS A 457 25.45 22.27 -0.96
CA LYS A 457 25.14 23.34 0.00
C LYS A 457 24.00 24.26 -0.47
N ARG A 458 22.93 23.67 -1.03
CA ARG A 458 21.73 24.38 -1.51
C ARG A 458 20.47 23.58 -1.26
N PHE A 459 19.31 24.23 -1.32
CA PHE A 459 18.03 23.53 -1.40
C PHE A 459 17.80 23.01 -2.82
N GLU A 460 17.45 21.73 -2.93
CA GLU A 460 17.26 21.02 -4.19
C GLU A 460 15.79 20.64 -4.39
N GLY A 461 15.24 21.04 -5.54
CA GLY A 461 13.89 20.71 -5.96
C GLY A 461 13.64 19.21 -6.10
N ARG A 462 12.39 18.84 -6.41
CA ARG A 462 12.05 17.44 -6.73
C ARG A 462 12.58 17.06 -8.10
N SER A 463 12.73 15.75 -8.30
CA SER A 463 13.00 15.17 -9.62
C SER A 463 11.96 15.68 -10.61
N THR A 464 12.45 16.11 -11.77
CA THR A 464 11.65 16.64 -12.88
C THR A 464 11.35 15.56 -13.93
N LEU A 465 11.56 14.28 -13.61
CA LEU A 465 11.22 13.19 -14.51
C LEU A 465 9.72 13.24 -14.87
N PRO A 466 9.35 13.07 -16.16
CA PRO A 466 7.96 13.17 -16.61
C PRO A 466 6.98 12.25 -15.88
N VAL A 467 7.46 11.15 -15.28
CA VAL A 467 6.62 10.24 -14.49
C VAL A 467 5.95 10.92 -13.31
N TYR A 468 6.60 11.92 -12.69
CA TYR A 468 6.07 12.62 -11.52
C TYR A 468 4.96 13.62 -11.86
N GLU A 469 4.86 14.08 -13.11
CA GLU A 469 3.75 14.93 -13.58
C GLU A 469 2.41 14.20 -13.59
N ARG A 470 2.43 12.87 -13.50
CA ARG A 470 1.25 12.00 -13.44
C ARG A 470 0.67 11.89 -12.04
N GLN A 471 1.40 12.33 -11.01
CA GLN A 471 1.09 12.06 -9.60
C GLN A 471 0.28 13.21 -8.97
N ILE A 472 -1.04 13.16 -9.16
CA ILE A 472 -1.97 14.19 -8.66
C ILE A 472 -2.12 14.07 -7.15
N GLY A 473 -1.90 15.18 -6.44
CA GLY A 473 -2.09 15.23 -4.99
C GLY A 473 -1.13 14.33 -4.20
N ALA A 474 0.02 13.95 -4.78
CA ALA A 474 1.02 13.17 -4.06
C ALA A 474 1.49 13.91 -2.80
N PRO A 475 1.59 13.23 -1.64
CA PRO A 475 2.05 13.83 -0.40
C PRO A 475 3.41 14.52 -0.55
N ARG A 476 3.54 15.66 0.14
CA ARG A 476 4.76 16.47 0.19
C ARG A 476 5.34 16.42 1.60
N LEU A 477 6.65 16.66 1.70
CA LEU A 477 7.28 16.79 3.01
C LEU A 477 6.90 18.14 3.63
N VAL A 478 6.97 18.24 4.96
CA VAL A 478 6.74 19.51 5.68
C VAL A 478 7.56 20.63 5.05
N GLY A 479 6.95 21.78 4.76
CA GLY A 479 7.62 22.94 4.18
C GLY A 479 7.75 22.96 2.66
N GLU A 480 7.54 21.83 1.97
CA GLU A 480 7.47 21.81 0.51
C GLU A 480 6.16 22.40 -0.03
N THR A 481 6.21 22.96 -1.24
CA THR A 481 5.01 23.45 -1.93
C THR A 481 4.03 22.30 -2.22
N PRO A 482 2.72 22.46 -1.92
CA PRO A 482 1.70 21.49 -2.27
C PRO A 482 1.76 21.04 -3.74
N SER A 483 1.47 19.76 -3.99
CA SER A 483 1.51 19.18 -5.34
C SER A 483 0.30 19.51 -6.21
N LEU A 484 -0.73 20.14 -5.64
CA LEU A 484 -2.01 20.36 -6.29
C LEU A 484 -2.59 21.72 -5.90
N ASP A 485 -3.02 22.46 -6.92
CA ASP A 485 -3.78 23.70 -6.81
C ASP A 485 -5.08 23.55 -7.61
N PRO A 486 -6.17 23.02 -6.98
CA PRO A 486 -7.39 22.67 -7.69
C PRO A 486 -8.26 23.90 -7.95
N THR A 487 -8.93 23.95 -9.11
CA THR A 487 -9.98 24.95 -9.35
C THR A 487 -11.31 24.42 -8.81
N ILE A 488 -11.76 24.95 -7.68
CA ILE A 488 -13.02 24.56 -7.06
C ILE A 488 -14.19 25.15 -7.85
N VAL A 489 -15.12 24.28 -8.25
CA VAL A 489 -16.33 24.65 -9.01
C VAL A 489 -17.51 24.83 -8.07
N PHE A 490 -17.68 23.92 -7.11
CA PHE A 490 -18.52 24.15 -5.93
C PHE A 490 -18.03 23.29 -4.77
N GLU A 491 -18.34 23.72 -3.55
CA GLU A 491 -18.00 23.00 -2.34
C GLU A 491 -19.07 23.27 -1.27
N ASP A 492 -19.36 22.25 -0.47
CA ASP A 492 -20.15 22.34 0.76
C ASP A 492 -19.49 21.51 1.88
N GLU A 493 -20.20 21.26 2.98
CA GLU A 493 -19.69 20.46 4.10
C GLU A 493 -19.50 18.98 3.75
N ALA A 494 -20.24 18.45 2.77
CA ALA A 494 -20.29 17.03 2.43
C ALA A 494 -19.39 16.68 1.23
N VAL A 495 -19.29 17.56 0.24
CA VAL A 495 -18.57 17.30 -1.02
C VAL A 495 -17.76 18.51 -1.52
N GLN A 496 -16.77 18.21 -2.35
CA GLN A 496 -16.00 19.18 -3.12
C GLN A 496 -16.00 18.75 -4.59
N CYS A 497 -16.42 19.64 -5.48
CA CYS A 497 -16.41 19.44 -6.92
C CYS A 497 -15.44 20.43 -7.58
N TRP A 498 -14.49 19.93 -8.35
CA TRP A 498 -13.31 20.68 -8.78
C TRP A 498 -12.73 20.18 -10.10
N THR A 499 -11.77 20.90 -10.67
CA THR A 499 -11.04 20.50 -11.88
C THR A 499 -9.53 20.53 -11.66
N LEU A 500 -8.81 19.72 -12.43
CA LEU A 500 -7.34 19.67 -12.36
C LEU A 500 -6.72 20.95 -12.95
N PRO A 501 -5.59 21.43 -12.39
CA PRO A 501 -4.86 22.55 -12.98
C PRO A 501 -4.22 22.18 -14.32
N ALA A 502 -3.84 23.20 -15.10
CA ALA A 502 -3.06 22.97 -16.31
C ALA A 502 -1.73 22.27 -15.97
N PRO A 503 -1.20 21.38 -16.82
CA PRO A 503 -1.65 21.06 -18.18
C PRO A 503 -2.71 19.94 -18.26
N GLN A 504 -3.33 19.54 -17.14
CA GLN A 504 -4.33 18.47 -17.14
C GLN A 504 -5.67 18.94 -17.76
N PRO A 505 -6.54 18.02 -18.20
CA PRO A 505 -7.86 18.37 -18.72
C PRO A 505 -8.71 19.14 -17.70
N ARG A 506 -9.18 20.34 -18.08
CA ARG A 506 -10.04 21.21 -17.26
C ARG A 506 -11.54 21.00 -17.53
N ASP A 507 -11.86 20.29 -18.59
CA ASP A 507 -13.22 19.94 -19.03
C ASP A 507 -13.74 18.63 -18.40
N VAL A 508 -13.03 18.10 -17.40
CA VAL A 508 -13.43 16.94 -16.60
C VAL A 508 -13.61 17.39 -15.15
N LEU A 509 -14.82 17.21 -14.61
CA LEU A 509 -15.08 17.44 -13.19
C LEU A 509 -14.56 16.28 -12.35
N ILE A 510 -14.10 16.58 -11.15
CA ILE A 510 -13.78 15.63 -10.10
C ILE A 510 -14.67 15.93 -8.89
N LEU A 511 -15.39 14.92 -8.42
CA LEU A 511 -16.17 14.97 -7.18
C LEU A 511 -15.48 14.15 -6.09
N SER A 512 -15.18 14.80 -4.98
CA SER A 512 -14.59 14.21 -3.77
C SER A 512 -15.50 14.40 -2.57
N PHE A 513 -15.46 13.46 -1.61
CA PHE A 513 -16.31 13.47 -0.42
C PHE A 513 -15.51 13.97 0.78
N LYS A 514 -16.14 14.78 1.62
CA LYS A 514 -15.54 15.35 2.85
C LYS A 514 -15.98 14.60 4.11
N THR A 515 -16.94 13.70 3.98
CA THR A 515 -17.39 12.83 5.08
C THR A 515 -16.26 11.90 5.55
N LYS A 516 -16.26 11.56 6.84
CA LYS A 516 -15.28 10.64 7.41
C LYS A 516 -15.36 9.28 6.71
N MET A 517 -14.22 8.75 6.25
CA MET A 517 -14.15 7.51 5.44
C MET A 517 -14.94 7.59 4.12
N HIS A 518 -15.28 8.79 3.68
CA HIS A 518 -16.02 9.05 2.43
C HIS A 518 -17.35 8.29 2.37
N THR A 519 -18.07 8.23 3.50
CA THR A 519 -19.40 7.60 3.60
C THR A 519 -20.46 8.40 2.84
N LEU A 520 -21.44 7.68 2.29
CA LEU A 520 -22.56 8.24 1.55
C LEU A 520 -23.67 8.67 2.52
N SER A 521 -23.64 9.94 2.93
CA SER A 521 -24.75 10.58 3.64
C SER A 521 -25.77 11.15 2.63
N PRO A 522 -27.01 11.48 3.05
CA PRO A 522 -27.97 12.13 2.15
C PRO A 522 -27.44 13.43 1.51
N ALA A 523 -26.57 14.17 2.20
CA ALA A 523 -25.92 15.35 1.63
C ALA A 523 -24.93 14.99 0.52
N VAL A 524 -24.16 13.90 0.68
CA VAL A 524 -23.27 13.39 -0.38
C VAL A 524 -24.08 12.92 -1.57
N VAL A 525 -25.19 12.21 -1.36
CA VAL A 525 -26.09 11.75 -2.45
C VAL A 525 -26.56 12.91 -3.30
N ARG A 526 -27.08 13.98 -2.67
CA ARG A 526 -27.46 15.22 -3.39
C ARG A 526 -26.27 15.91 -4.05
N GLY A 527 -25.09 15.87 -3.44
CA GLY A 527 -23.85 16.37 -4.03
C GLY A 527 -23.46 15.63 -5.31
N VAL A 528 -23.63 14.30 -5.35
CA VAL A 528 -23.43 13.48 -6.55
C VAL A 528 -24.42 13.86 -7.64
N LEU A 529 -25.71 13.94 -7.34
CA LEU A 529 -26.75 14.35 -8.29
C LEU A 529 -26.44 15.72 -8.91
N ARG A 530 -26.11 16.71 -8.08
CA ARG A 530 -25.70 18.05 -8.52
C ARG A 530 -24.46 18.03 -9.41
N ALA A 531 -23.48 17.19 -9.10
CA ALA A 531 -22.27 17.07 -9.91
C ALA A 531 -22.56 16.45 -11.28
N VAL A 532 -23.47 15.47 -11.37
CA VAL A 532 -23.90 14.91 -12.65
C VAL A 532 -24.63 15.96 -13.49
N ASP A 533 -25.59 16.69 -12.91
CA ASP A 533 -26.33 17.75 -13.61
C ASP A 533 -25.38 18.83 -14.14
N LEU A 534 -24.41 19.25 -13.32
CA LEU A 534 -23.40 20.23 -13.73
C LEU A 534 -22.49 19.68 -14.84
N ALA A 535 -22.10 18.41 -14.75
CA ALA A 535 -21.26 17.78 -15.76
C ALA A 535 -21.97 17.74 -17.11
N GLU A 536 -23.24 17.33 -17.16
CA GLU A 536 -24.03 17.31 -18.39
C GLU A 536 -24.27 18.69 -18.99
N ALA A 537 -24.39 19.72 -18.14
CA ALA A 537 -24.65 21.08 -18.59
C ALA A 537 -23.40 21.78 -19.15
N SER A 538 -22.20 21.46 -18.65
CA SER A 538 -21.03 22.35 -18.86
C SER A 538 -19.67 21.67 -18.95
N TYR A 539 -19.58 20.35 -18.80
CA TYR A 539 -18.32 19.61 -18.86
C TYR A 539 -18.42 18.40 -19.79
N LYS A 540 -17.28 17.79 -20.12
CA LYS A 540 -17.26 16.59 -20.96
C LYS A 540 -17.48 15.31 -20.17
N ALA A 541 -17.10 15.28 -18.90
CA ALA A 541 -17.15 14.08 -18.08
C ALA A 541 -17.10 14.38 -16.57
N LEU A 542 -17.41 13.37 -15.76
CA LEU A 542 -17.30 13.39 -14.30
C LEU A 542 -16.43 12.23 -13.82
N VAL A 543 -15.51 12.50 -12.91
CA VAL A 543 -14.77 11.51 -12.14
C VAL A 543 -15.23 11.60 -10.68
N ILE A 544 -15.64 10.48 -10.09
CA ILE A 544 -15.85 10.39 -8.64
C ILE A 544 -14.60 9.75 -8.05
N GLY A 545 -13.90 10.46 -7.16
CA GLY A 545 -12.59 10.03 -6.67
C GLY A 545 -12.08 10.87 -5.50
N GLN A 546 -11.16 10.28 -4.74
CA GLN A 546 -10.66 10.85 -3.49
C GLN A 546 -9.14 11.06 -3.55
N LEU A 547 -8.64 12.13 -2.93
CA LEU A 547 -7.19 12.36 -2.76
C LEU A 547 -6.58 11.41 -1.73
N THR A 548 -7.36 11.05 -0.70
CA THR A 548 -6.96 10.13 0.36
C THR A 548 -7.79 8.85 0.31
N GLU A 549 -7.26 7.77 0.85
CA GLU A 549 -8.02 6.52 1.00
C GLU A 549 -9.02 6.61 2.14
N PRO A 550 -10.16 5.89 2.08
CA PRO A 550 -10.60 4.95 1.02
C PRO A 550 -11.33 5.63 -0.15
N PHE A 551 -11.90 4.89 -1.11
CA PHE A 551 -12.85 5.44 -2.09
C PHE A 551 -14.18 5.79 -1.42
N SER A 552 -14.77 4.82 -0.73
CA SER A 552 -15.94 4.99 0.14
C SER A 552 -16.16 3.75 1.02
N ALA A 553 -16.42 3.98 2.31
CA ALA A 553 -16.79 2.91 3.25
C ALA A 553 -18.27 2.49 3.19
N GLY A 554 -19.07 3.08 2.29
CA GLY A 554 -20.49 2.75 2.11
C GLY A 554 -21.44 3.77 2.71
N ALA A 555 -22.69 3.35 2.95
CA ALA A 555 -23.74 4.21 3.51
C ALA A 555 -23.39 4.71 4.92
N ASP A 556 -23.79 5.94 5.23
CA ASP A 556 -23.60 6.51 6.56
C ASP A 556 -24.66 6.00 7.56
N LEU A 557 -24.39 4.84 8.18
CA LEU A 557 -25.28 4.24 9.17
C LEU A 557 -25.60 5.18 10.35
N LYS A 558 -24.68 6.09 10.71
CA LYS A 558 -24.92 7.05 11.81
C LYS A 558 -25.96 8.10 11.42
N ALA A 559 -25.99 8.49 10.15
CA ALA A 559 -27.00 9.41 9.64
C ALA A 559 -28.39 8.75 9.52
N MET A 560 -28.45 7.43 9.28
CA MET A 560 -29.71 6.71 9.11
C MET A 560 -30.40 6.34 10.42
N LEU A 561 -29.65 6.05 11.50
CA LEU A 561 -30.21 5.57 12.76
C LEU A 561 -31.31 6.48 13.35
N PRO A 562 -31.10 7.81 13.50
CA PRO A 562 -32.14 8.68 14.07
C PRO A 562 -33.43 8.70 13.24
N VAL A 563 -33.32 8.54 11.92
CA VAL A 563 -34.48 8.47 11.02
C VAL A 563 -35.29 7.20 11.29
N PHE A 564 -34.60 6.06 11.41
CA PHE A 564 -35.22 4.80 11.75
C PHE A 564 -35.86 4.82 13.16
N GLU A 565 -35.20 5.41 14.16
CA GLU A 565 -35.75 5.51 15.52
C GLU A 565 -37.02 6.37 15.59
N GLN A 566 -37.14 7.38 14.73
CA GLN A 566 -38.30 8.29 14.71
C GLN A 566 -39.51 7.73 13.96
N GLY A 567 -39.29 7.01 12.85
CA GLY A 567 -40.39 6.62 11.95
C GLY A 567 -40.30 5.20 11.39
N GLY A 568 -39.39 4.37 11.90
CA GLY A 568 -39.23 2.98 11.47
C GLY A 568 -38.80 2.84 10.00
N PRO A 569 -39.10 1.70 9.35
CA PRO A 569 -38.71 1.45 7.96
C PRO A 569 -39.34 2.44 6.96
N ASP A 570 -40.55 2.93 7.21
CA ASP A 570 -41.25 3.85 6.31
C ASP A 570 -40.53 5.21 6.20
N ALA A 571 -39.83 5.63 7.25
CA ALA A 571 -39.00 6.83 7.20
C ALA A 571 -37.66 6.62 6.48
N VAL A 572 -37.17 5.38 6.40
CA VAL A 572 -35.91 5.02 5.72
C VAL A 572 -36.12 4.75 4.23
N GLU A 573 -37.30 4.26 3.83
CA GLU A 573 -37.60 3.94 2.41
C GLU A 573 -37.30 5.08 1.43
N PRO A 574 -37.64 6.36 1.71
CA PRO A 574 -37.34 7.45 0.79
C PRO A 574 -35.84 7.70 0.65
N ILE A 575 -35.06 7.52 1.72
CA ILE A 575 -33.60 7.67 1.70
C ILE A 575 -32.97 6.56 0.87
N GLU A 576 -33.43 5.32 1.07
CA GLU A 576 -32.98 4.17 0.30
C GLU A 576 -33.30 4.34 -1.19
N ARG A 577 -34.51 4.82 -1.49
CA ARG A 577 -34.92 5.15 -2.85
C ARG A 577 -34.05 6.25 -3.46
N GLU A 578 -33.73 7.31 -2.71
CA GLU A 578 -32.84 8.39 -3.18
C GLU A 578 -31.44 7.85 -3.53
N MET A 579 -30.92 6.88 -2.76
CA MET A 579 -29.66 6.20 -3.08
C MET A 579 -29.75 5.39 -4.39
N GLN A 580 -30.86 4.67 -4.59
CA GLN A 580 -31.12 3.93 -5.83
C GLN A 580 -31.26 4.87 -7.05
N ASP A 581 -31.99 5.97 -6.90
CA ASP A 581 -32.16 6.98 -7.93
C ASP A 581 -30.80 7.62 -8.30
N MET A 582 -29.93 7.85 -7.33
CA MET A 582 -28.57 8.35 -7.55
C MET A 582 -27.72 7.39 -8.40
N VAL A 583 -27.69 6.09 -8.09
CA VAL A 583 -26.88 5.16 -8.90
C VAL A 583 -27.42 5.02 -10.33
N LEU A 584 -28.74 5.07 -10.52
CA LEU A 584 -29.34 5.09 -11.85
C LEU A 584 -29.03 6.39 -12.60
N ARG A 585 -29.08 7.54 -11.92
CA ARG A 585 -28.70 8.84 -12.49
C ARG A 585 -27.25 8.85 -12.97
N VAL A 586 -26.35 8.23 -12.21
CA VAL A 586 -24.94 8.04 -12.58
C VAL A 586 -24.81 7.12 -13.79
N ARG A 587 -25.51 5.98 -13.80
CA ARG A 587 -25.49 4.99 -14.88
C ARG A 587 -25.97 5.55 -16.21
N TYR A 588 -27.05 6.34 -16.18
CA TYR A 588 -27.70 6.89 -17.37
C TYR A 588 -27.30 8.34 -17.68
N ALA A 589 -26.21 8.83 -17.09
CA ALA A 589 -25.69 10.16 -17.38
C ALA A 589 -25.29 10.33 -18.86
N GLN A 590 -25.62 11.47 -19.43
CA GLN A 590 -25.30 11.87 -20.80
C GLN A 590 -23.81 12.21 -21.01
N VAL A 591 -23.06 12.28 -19.92
CA VAL A 591 -21.60 12.35 -19.89
C VAL A 591 -21.04 11.11 -19.18
N PRO A 592 -19.84 10.62 -19.52
CA PRO A 592 -19.28 9.47 -18.85
C PRO A 592 -18.93 9.81 -17.39
N VAL A 593 -19.43 9.00 -16.47
CA VAL A 593 -19.07 9.03 -15.05
C VAL A 593 -18.08 7.90 -14.76
N VAL A 594 -16.88 8.25 -14.28
CA VAL A 594 -15.79 7.30 -13.99
C VAL A 594 -15.52 7.25 -12.49
N ALA A 595 -15.50 6.06 -11.90
CA ALA A 595 -15.05 5.86 -10.53
C ALA A 595 -13.53 5.68 -10.46
N ALA A 596 -12.84 6.53 -9.71
CA ALA A 596 -11.42 6.42 -9.40
C ALA A 596 -11.25 5.74 -8.03
N VAL A 597 -11.13 4.42 -8.03
CA VAL A 597 -11.23 3.57 -6.83
C VAL A 597 -9.84 3.30 -6.23
N ALA A 598 -9.65 3.58 -4.94
CA ALA A 598 -8.47 3.19 -4.17
C ALA A 598 -8.84 2.80 -2.74
N GLY A 599 -8.14 1.82 -2.17
CA GLY A 599 -8.49 1.22 -0.89
C GLY A 599 -9.92 0.68 -0.91
N MET A 600 -10.67 0.95 0.16
CA MET A 600 -12.00 0.36 0.34
C MET A 600 -13.07 1.01 -0.57
N ALA A 601 -13.85 0.17 -1.25
CA ALA A 601 -15.14 0.51 -1.86
C ALA A 601 -16.16 -0.51 -1.37
N LEU A 602 -16.79 -0.22 -0.23
CA LEU A 602 -17.61 -1.17 0.50
C LEU A 602 -19.08 -0.79 0.48
N GLY A 603 -19.94 -1.79 0.37
CA GLY A 603 -21.39 -1.61 0.36
C GLY A 603 -21.85 -0.56 -0.65
N GLY A 604 -22.57 0.48 -0.21
CA GLY A 604 -22.91 1.64 -1.05
C GLY A 604 -21.76 2.25 -1.88
N GLY A 605 -20.51 2.17 -1.41
CA GLY A 605 -19.33 2.57 -2.17
C GLY A 605 -19.01 1.62 -3.33
N CYS A 606 -19.17 0.31 -3.12
CA CYS A 606 -19.13 -0.69 -4.18
C CYS A 606 -20.27 -0.42 -5.19
N GLU A 607 -21.49 -0.23 -4.71
CA GLU A 607 -22.69 0.01 -5.52
C GLU A 607 -22.54 1.25 -6.42
N LEU A 608 -22.09 2.38 -5.86
CA LEU A 608 -21.78 3.58 -6.65
C LEU A 608 -20.74 3.30 -7.74
N SER A 609 -19.69 2.55 -7.42
CA SER A 609 -18.60 2.28 -8.37
C SER A 609 -19.02 1.37 -9.53
N VAL A 610 -19.86 0.36 -9.29
CA VAL A 610 -20.28 -0.60 -10.32
C VAL A 610 -21.33 -0.01 -11.27
N HIS A 611 -22.05 1.04 -10.83
CA HIS A 611 -22.99 1.79 -11.67
C HIS A 611 -22.34 2.92 -12.49
N CYS A 612 -21.10 3.30 -12.17
CA CYS A 612 -20.32 4.19 -13.03
C CYS A 612 -20.05 3.54 -14.41
N ALA A 613 -19.95 4.37 -15.44
CA ALA A 613 -19.66 3.96 -16.81
C ALA A 613 -18.33 3.21 -16.95
N ARG A 614 -17.34 3.57 -16.12
CA ARG A 614 -16.05 2.90 -16.03
C ARG A 614 -15.49 2.99 -14.61
N ARG A 615 -14.66 2.02 -14.23
CA ARG A 615 -13.80 2.13 -13.05
C ARG A 615 -12.34 2.21 -13.49
N VAL A 616 -11.58 3.09 -12.87
CA VAL A 616 -10.12 3.02 -12.83
C VAL A 616 -9.77 2.66 -11.39
N ALA A 617 -9.08 1.54 -11.19
CA ALA A 617 -8.80 1.01 -9.86
C ALA A 617 -7.30 1.07 -9.57
N HIS A 618 -6.94 1.48 -8.36
CA HIS A 618 -5.60 1.22 -7.83
C HIS A 618 -5.45 -0.28 -7.56
N PHE A 619 -4.24 -0.82 -7.70
CA PHE A 619 -3.98 -2.24 -7.46
C PHE A 619 -4.45 -2.70 -6.07
N GLU A 620 -4.22 -1.89 -5.03
CA GLU A 620 -4.77 -2.09 -3.68
C GLU A 620 -6.17 -1.47 -3.53
N SER A 621 -7.11 -1.93 -4.36
CA SER A 621 -8.54 -1.68 -4.21
C SER A 621 -9.24 -2.90 -3.62
N TYR A 622 -10.01 -2.69 -2.56
CA TYR A 622 -10.73 -3.72 -1.80
C TYR A 622 -12.22 -3.46 -1.93
N ILE A 623 -12.87 -4.20 -2.81
CA ILE A 623 -14.24 -3.95 -3.28
C ILE A 623 -15.13 -5.08 -2.81
N GLY A 624 -16.27 -4.76 -2.21
CA GLY A 624 -17.21 -5.78 -1.75
C GLY A 624 -18.53 -5.23 -1.22
N LEU A 625 -19.55 -6.07 -1.29
CA LEU A 625 -20.85 -5.86 -0.67
C LEU A 625 -20.79 -6.49 0.74
N VAL A 626 -20.96 -5.69 1.78
CA VAL A 626 -20.65 -6.07 3.18
C VAL A 626 -21.87 -6.01 4.10
N GLU A 627 -23.03 -5.64 3.55
CA GLU A 627 -24.28 -5.38 4.25
C GLU A 627 -24.76 -6.57 5.06
N VAL A 628 -24.54 -7.80 4.57
CA VAL A 628 -24.94 -9.01 5.31
C VAL A 628 -24.22 -9.14 6.64
N GLY A 629 -23.01 -8.58 6.73
CA GLY A 629 -22.24 -8.49 7.96
C GLY A 629 -22.98 -7.71 9.05
N ILE A 630 -23.76 -6.69 8.68
CA ILE A 630 -24.61 -5.91 9.60
C ILE A 630 -26.08 -6.36 9.59
N GLY A 631 -26.40 -7.48 8.93
CA GLY A 631 -27.76 -8.04 8.88
C GLY A 631 -28.67 -7.43 7.83
N LEU A 632 -28.12 -6.79 6.79
CA LEU A 632 -28.89 -6.18 5.70
C LEU A 632 -28.50 -6.82 4.36
N VAL A 633 -29.34 -6.64 3.33
CA VAL A 633 -28.90 -6.86 1.94
C VAL A 633 -28.32 -5.55 1.39
N PRO A 634 -27.50 -5.60 0.32
CA PRO A 634 -27.19 -4.41 -0.47
C PRO A 634 -28.47 -3.72 -0.94
N GLY A 635 -28.57 -2.42 -0.70
CA GLY A 635 -29.80 -1.66 -0.92
C GLY A 635 -29.76 -0.77 -2.17
N ALA A 636 -28.59 -0.25 -2.53
CA ALA A 636 -28.45 0.77 -3.57
C ALA A 636 -28.09 0.19 -4.96
N GLY A 637 -28.48 -1.04 -5.27
CA GLY A 637 -28.31 -1.63 -6.61
C GLY A 637 -27.20 -2.67 -6.77
N GLY A 638 -26.59 -3.17 -5.69
CA GLY A 638 -25.49 -4.13 -5.75
C GLY A 638 -25.87 -5.53 -6.26
N LEU A 639 -26.99 -6.08 -5.76
CA LEU A 639 -27.56 -7.35 -6.25
C LEU A 639 -28.19 -7.15 -7.64
N THR A 640 -28.78 -5.98 -7.90
CA THR A 640 -29.25 -5.58 -9.24
C THR A 640 -28.10 -5.64 -10.25
N TYR A 641 -26.94 -5.07 -9.92
CA TYR A 641 -25.74 -5.17 -10.74
C TYR A 641 -25.30 -6.63 -10.93
N GLY A 642 -25.25 -7.42 -9.84
CA GLY A 642 -24.82 -8.82 -9.90
C GLY A 642 -25.70 -9.67 -10.82
N ALA A 643 -27.02 -9.51 -10.75
CA ALA A 643 -27.97 -10.22 -11.60
C ALA A 643 -27.81 -9.82 -13.08
N ARG A 644 -27.83 -8.52 -13.37
CA ARG A 644 -27.64 -8.00 -14.74
C ARG A 644 -26.29 -8.45 -15.32
N ARG A 645 -25.20 -8.31 -14.55
CA ARG A 645 -23.86 -8.64 -15.03
C ARG A 645 -23.67 -10.14 -15.24
N ALA A 646 -24.31 -10.98 -14.43
CA ALA A 646 -24.33 -12.42 -14.67
C ALA A 646 -25.00 -12.77 -16.00
N ALA A 647 -26.13 -12.13 -16.32
CA ALA A 647 -26.82 -12.31 -17.60
C ALA A 647 -25.98 -11.81 -18.80
N GLU A 648 -25.34 -10.64 -18.68
CA GLU A 648 -24.41 -10.14 -19.70
C GLU A 648 -23.24 -11.11 -19.93
N LEU A 649 -22.63 -11.63 -18.86
CA LEU A 649 -21.50 -12.56 -18.96
C LEU A 649 -21.92 -13.91 -19.56
N GLN A 650 -23.12 -14.39 -19.26
CA GLN A 650 -23.69 -15.58 -19.90
C GLN A 650 -23.87 -15.34 -21.40
N ALA A 651 -24.48 -14.22 -21.78
CA ALA A 651 -24.70 -13.86 -23.18
C ALA A 651 -23.39 -13.69 -23.97
N GLU A 652 -22.36 -13.11 -23.35
CA GLU A 652 -21.02 -12.93 -23.93
C GLU A 652 -20.26 -14.26 -24.09
N ALA A 653 -20.34 -15.16 -23.10
CA ALA A 653 -19.48 -16.35 -23.04
C ALA A 653 -20.14 -17.62 -23.61
N ALA A 654 -21.36 -17.95 -23.18
CA ALA A 654 -22.10 -19.13 -23.62
C ALA A 654 -23.60 -18.95 -23.31
N PRO A 655 -24.41 -18.47 -24.28
CA PRO A 655 -25.83 -18.19 -24.09
C PRO A 655 -26.65 -19.38 -23.58
N ASP A 656 -26.29 -20.60 -23.99
CA ASP A 656 -26.98 -21.84 -23.62
C ASP A 656 -26.55 -22.39 -22.25
N ALA A 657 -25.49 -21.84 -21.64
CA ALA A 657 -25.05 -22.28 -20.32
C ALA A 657 -26.02 -21.79 -19.24
N PRO A 658 -26.22 -22.53 -18.13
CA PRO A 658 -27.12 -22.10 -17.06
C PRO A 658 -26.71 -20.76 -16.45
N LEU A 659 -27.62 -19.78 -16.40
CA LEU A 659 -27.38 -18.45 -15.83
C LEU A 659 -26.80 -18.50 -14.40
N LEU A 660 -27.26 -19.48 -13.61
CA LEU A 660 -26.79 -19.68 -12.24
C LEU A 660 -25.26 -19.90 -12.15
N ALA A 661 -24.61 -20.46 -13.18
CA ALA A 661 -23.16 -20.65 -13.20
C ALA A 661 -22.40 -19.32 -13.13
N TYR A 662 -22.95 -18.25 -13.73
CA TYR A 662 -22.37 -16.91 -13.74
C TYR A 662 -22.81 -16.08 -12.53
N LEU A 663 -24.01 -16.34 -12.02
CA LEU A 663 -24.61 -15.65 -10.86
C LEU A 663 -23.97 -16.04 -9.53
N LYS A 664 -23.58 -17.31 -9.38
CA LYS A 664 -23.06 -17.88 -8.12
C LYS A 664 -21.94 -17.07 -7.48
N ARG A 665 -21.00 -16.52 -8.26
CA ARG A 665 -19.88 -15.72 -7.72
C ARG A 665 -20.37 -14.43 -7.04
N PHE A 666 -21.36 -13.76 -7.61
CA PHE A 666 -21.94 -12.54 -7.04
C PHE A 666 -22.78 -12.87 -5.81
N ALA A 667 -23.63 -13.89 -5.92
CA ALA A 667 -24.46 -14.36 -4.81
C ALA A 667 -23.62 -14.78 -3.60
N LEU A 668 -22.57 -15.59 -3.82
CA LEU A 668 -21.67 -16.03 -2.75
C LEU A 668 -20.89 -14.86 -2.14
N ALA A 669 -20.36 -13.96 -2.97
CA ALA A 669 -19.61 -12.80 -2.49
C ALA A 669 -20.49 -11.91 -1.60
N ALA A 670 -21.71 -11.59 -2.04
CA ALA A 670 -22.65 -10.79 -1.26
C ALA A 670 -23.12 -11.53 0.01
N ALA A 671 -23.52 -12.79 -0.09
CA ALA A 671 -24.02 -13.58 1.04
C ALA A 671 -22.98 -13.86 2.13
N THR A 672 -21.69 -13.78 1.80
CA THR A 672 -20.58 -14.01 2.76
C THR A 672 -19.86 -12.73 3.17
N ALA A 673 -20.33 -11.55 2.72
CA ALA A 673 -19.62 -10.27 2.87
C ALA A 673 -18.16 -10.33 2.38
N GLN A 674 -17.90 -11.04 1.28
CA GLN A 674 -16.56 -11.17 0.73
C GLN A 674 -16.10 -9.82 0.15
N VAL A 675 -14.96 -9.34 0.65
CA VAL A 675 -14.24 -8.19 0.10
C VAL A 675 -13.04 -8.72 -0.69
N SER A 676 -12.82 -8.17 -1.89
CA SER A 676 -11.65 -8.50 -2.69
C SER A 676 -10.35 -8.15 -1.95
N LYS A 677 -9.29 -8.90 -2.21
CA LYS A 677 -7.95 -8.67 -1.63
C LYS A 677 -7.03 -7.83 -2.52
N SER A 678 -7.49 -7.47 -3.71
CA SER A 678 -6.84 -6.59 -4.68
C SER A 678 -7.84 -6.21 -5.77
N ALA A 679 -7.44 -5.30 -6.67
CA ALA A 679 -8.21 -5.02 -7.89
C ALA A 679 -8.29 -6.24 -8.83
N ILE A 680 -7.26 -7.08 -8.89
CA ILE A 680 -7.29 -8.31 -9.71
C ILE A 680 -8.33 -9.30 -9.15
N ASP A 681 -8.36 -9.46 -7.82
CA ASP A 681 -9.37 -10.29 -7.15
C ASP A 681 -10.78 -9.71 -7.32
N ALA A 682 -10.93 -8.37 -7.29
CA ALA A 682 -12.20 -7.70 -7.58
C ALA A 682 -12.69 -7.98 -9.01
N ARG A 683 -11.77 -8.10 -9.97
CA ARG A 683 -12.06 -8.49 -11.35
C ARG A 683 -12.52 -9.95 -11.44
N ASN A 684 -11.93 -10.85 -10.65
CA ASN A 684 -12.34 -12.26 -10.59
C ASN A 684 -13.76 -12.43 -10.01
N ILE A 685 -14.09 -11.65 -8.96
CA ILE A 685 -15.45 -11.61 -8.39
C ILE A 685 -16.45 -11.01 -9.39
N GLY A 686 -16.02 -10.02 -10.18
CA GLY A 686 -16.83 -9.37 -11.23
C GLY A 686 -17.26 -7.94 -10.90
N TYR A 687 -16.70 -7.32 -9.86
CA TYR A 687 -16.90 -5.90 -9.54
C TYR A 687 -16.04 -4.97 -10.42
N LEU A 688 -14.93 -5.49 -10.96
CA LEU A 688 -14.19 -4.86 -12.05
C LEU A 688 -14.33 -5.67 -13.34
N GLN A 689 -14.34 -4.98 -14.46
CA GLN A 689 -14.35 -5.56 -15.80
C GLN A 689 -12.92 -5.71 -16.35
N PRO A 690 -12.70 -6.56 -17.36
CA PRO A 690 -11.40 -6.64 -18.06
C PRO A 690 -10.95 -5.29 -18.64
N SER A 691 -11.92 -4.45 -19.03
CA SER A 691 -11.69 -3.15 -19.63
C SER A 691 -11.45 -2.03 -18.60
N ASP A 692 -11.66 -2.29 -17.30
CA ASP A 692 -11.35 -1.34 -16.23
C ASP A 692 -9.82 -1.31 -16.00
N PRO A 693 -9.15 -0.16 -16.19
CA PRO A 693 -7.71 -0.06 -15.98
C PRO A 693 -7.35 -0.25 -14.52
N ILE A 694 -6.26 -0.99 -14.27
CA ILE A 694 -5.65 -1.12 -12.95
C ILE A 694 -4.35 -0.32 -12.96
N VAL A 695 -4.22 0.65 -12.06
CA VAL A 695 -3.01 1.47 -11.88
C VAL A 695 -2.21 0.97 -10.68
N MET A 696 -0.90 0.85 -10.84
CA MET A 696 -0.02 0.38 -9.77
C MET A 696 0.38 1.51 -8.81
N ASN A 697 0.57 2.72 -9.34
CA ASN A 697 0.84 3.89 -8.50
C ASN A 697 -0.46 4.61 -8.12
N ARG A 698 -0.74 4.64 -6.82
CA ARG A 698 -1.91 5.32 -6.24
C ARG A 698 -2.07 6.77 -6.70
N HIS A 699 -0.96 7.52 -6.79
CA HIS A 699 -1.01 8.94 -7.11
C HIS A 699 -1.26 9.22 -8.60
N GLU A 700 -1.13 8.20 -9.46
CA GLU A 700 -1.50 8.30 -10.88
C GLU A 700 -2.99 8.04 -11.14
N LEU A 701 -3.76 7.64 -10.12
CA LEU A 701 -5.14 7.21 -10.26
C LEU A 701 -6.05 8.29 -10.86
N LEU A 702 -6.06 9.51 -10.29
CA LEU A 702 -6.89 10.60 -10.82
C LEU A 702 -6.42 11.07 -12.20
N TYR A 703 -5.10 11.04 -12.46
CA TYR A 703 -4.54 11.35 -13.77
C TYR A 703 -5.06 10.42 -14.86
N VAL A 704 -5.11 9.10 -14.57
CA VAL A 704 -5.60 8.08 -15.50
C VAL A 704 -7.13 8.17 -15.62
N ALA A 705 -7.85 8.31 -14.50
CA ALA A 705 -9.31 8.42 -14.49
C ALA A 705 -9.80 9.60 -15.32
N ALA A 706 -9.20 10.78 -15.18
CA ALA A 706 -9.57 11.96 -15.97
C ALA A 706 -9.38 11.74 -17.47
N ARG A 707 -8.31 11.07 -17.89
CA ARG A 707 -8.05 10.75 -19.30
C ARG A 707 -8.97 9.68 -19.86
N VAL A 708 -9.29 8.67 -19.06
CA VAL A 708 -10.28 7.65 -19.44
C VAL A 708 -11.65 8.30 -19.64
N ALA A 709 -12.06 9.16 -18.71
CA ALA A 709 -13.32 9.90 -18.79
C ALA A 709 -13.37 10.79 -20.03
N LEU A 710 -12.30 11.57 -20.28
CA LEU A 710 -12.18 12.41 -21.47
C LEU A 710 -12.21 11.60 -22.77
N THR A 711 -11.45 10.49 -22.84
CA THR A 711 -11.41 9.62 -24.02
C THR A 711 -12.78 9.04 -24.33
N MET A 712 -13.53 8.62 -23.30
CA MET A 712 -14.90 8.14 -23.47
C MET A 712 -15.82 9.23 -24.02
N ALA A 713 -15.71 10.46 -23.50
CA ALA A 713 -16.50 11.59 -23.97
C ALA A 713 -16.21 11.92 -25.44
N GLU A 714 -14.92 12.01 -25.80
CA GLU A 714 -14.46 12.34 -27.15
C GLU A 714 -14.74 11.22 -28.17
N SER A 715 -14.93 9.98 -27.71
CA SER A 715 -15.32 8.84 -28.55
C SER A 715 -16.84 8.78 -28.81
N GLY A 716 -17.59 9.84 -28.46
CA GLY A 716 -19.03 9.93 -28.73
C GLY A 716 -19.91 9.24 -27.69
N TRP A 717 -19.57 9.37 -26.40
CA TRP A 717 -20.29 8.73 -25.29
C TRP A 717 -21.82 8.85 -25.39
N ARG A 718 -22.48 7.72 -25.13
CA ARG A 718 -23.91 7.61 -24.81
C ARG A 718 -24.07 6.63 -23.66
N PRO A 719 -25.00 6.89 -22.72
CA PRO A 719 -25.32 5.91 -21.70
C PRO A 719 -25.87 4.62 -22.32
N PRO A 720 -25.77 3.47 -21.62
CA PRO A 720 -26.41 2.24 -22.05
C PRO A 720 -27.93 2.46 -22.22
N LEU A 721 -28.54 1.72 -23.14
CA LEU A 721 -30.00 1.70 -23.26
C LEU A 721 -30.60 0.89 -22.10
N PRO A 722 -31.73 1.33 -21.52
CA PRO A 722 -32.52 0.49 -20.64
C PRO A 722 -32.88 -0.81 -21.35
N ALA A 723 -32.57 -1.94 -20.71
CA ALA A 723 -32.75 -3.27 -21.30
C ALA A 723 -33.29 -4.24 -20.24
N HIS A 724 -34.07 -5.21 -20.71
CA HIS A 724 -34.46 -6.35 -19.89
C HIS A 724 -33.39 -7.43 -19.95
N PHE A 725 -33.23 -8.19 -18.86
CA PHE A 725 -32.28 -9.30 -18.77
C PHE A 725 -32.93 -10.51 -18.07
N PRO A 726 -32.51 -11.74 -18.43
CA PRO A 726 -33.02 -12.95 -17.79
C PRO A 726 -32.52 -13.06 -16.35
N VAL A 727 -33.37 -13.63 -15.48
CA VAL A 727 -33.02 -13.96 -14.10
C VAL A 727 -33.14 -15.45 -13.81
N ALA A 728 -32.47 -15.92 -12.76
CA ALA A 728 -32.42 -17.35 -12.43
C ALA A 728 -33.74 -17.90 -11.86
N GLY A 729 -34.61 -17.02 -11.33
CA GLY A 729 -35.94 -17.38 -10.84
C GLY A 729 -35.93 -18.40 -9.71
N ARG A 730 -37.08 -19.08 -9.51
CA ARG A 730 -37.30 -20.06 -8.44
C ARG A 730 -36.24 -21.17 -8.37
N ASP A 731 -35.79 -21.67 -9.52
CA ASP A 731 -34.79 -22.76 -9.58
C ASP A 731 -33.43 -22.30 -9.05
N GLY A 732 -33.05 -21.06 -9.39
CA GLY A 732 -31.85 -20.42 -8.85
C GLY A 732 -31.92 -20.26 -7.34
N ILE A 733 -33.06 -19.76 -6.83
CA ILE A 733 -33.31 -19.59 -5.40
C ILE A 733 -33.21 -20.93 -4.68
N ALA A 734 -33.91 -21.96 -5.15
CA ALA A 734 -33.90 -23.29 -4.52
C ALA A 734 -32.49 -23.89 -4.47
N THR A 735 -31.70 -23.70 -5.53
CA THR A 735 -30.31 -24.20 -5.58
C THR A 735 -29.40 -23.48 -4.60
N LEU A 736 -29.49 -22.15 -4.50
CA LEU A 736 -28.72 -21.37 -3.53
C LEU A 736 -29.17 -21.67 -2.09
N GLN A 737 -30.47 -21.78 -1.87
CA GLN A 737 -31.03 -22.14 -0.57
C GLN A 737 -30.51 -23.50 -0.09
N ALA A 738 -30.43 -24.52 -0.97
CA ALA A 738 -29.86 -25.82 -0.61
C ALA A 738 -28.40 -25.70 -0.12
N GLN A 739 -27.60 -24.82 -0.72
CA GLN A 739 -26.22 -24.55 -0.26
C GLN A 739 -26.21 -23.86 1.10
N LEU A 740 -27.07 -22.86 1.30
CA LEU A 740 -27.21 -22.15 2.57
C LEU A 740 -27.66 -23.09 3.70
N VAL A 741 -28.59 -24.01 3.43
CA VAL A 741 -29.01 -25.06 4.38
C VAL A 741 -27.81 -25.94 4.76
N ASN A 742 -26.99 -26.36 3.81
CA ASN A 742 -25.79 -27.14 4.11
C ASN A 742 -24.79 -26.37 4.98
N MET A 743 -24.58 -25.08 4.71
CA MET A 743 -23.71 -24.22 5.52
C MET A 743 -24.23 -24.05 6.95
N LYS A 744 -25.55 -23.89 7.09
CA LYS A 744 -26.24 -23.76 8.37
C LYS A 744 -26.14 -25.04 9.20
N VAL A 745 -26.52 -26.19 8.62
CA VAL A 745 -26.45 -27.50 9.28
C VAL A 745 -25.00 -27.87 9.64
N GLY A 746 -24.04 -27.47 8.80
CA GLY A 746 -22.61 -27.63 9.06
C GLY A 746 -22.02 -26.67 10.09
N GLY A 747 -22.81 -25.74 10.65
CA GLY A 747 -22.35 -24.78 11.65
C GLY A 747 -21.44 -23.66 11.11
N PHE A 748 -21.39 -23.46 9.79
CA PHE A 748 -20.59 -22.40 9.17
C PHE A 748 -21.26 -21.02 9.24
N ILE A 749 -22.60 -20.98 9.33
CA ILE A 749 -23.41 -19.75 9.43
C ILE A 749 -24.48 -19.91 10.51
N SER A 750 -24.87 -18.80 11.17
CA SER A 750 -25.95 -18.82 12.16
C SER A 750 -27.33 -18.99 11.53
N GLU A 751 -28.35 -19.27 12.35
CA GLU A 751 -29.77 -19.23 11.93
C GLU A 751 -30.12 -17.91 11.24
N TYR A 752 -29.60 -16.79 11.76
CA TYR A 752 -29.91 -15.47 11.24
C TYR A 752 -29.07 -15.12 10.01
N ASP A 753 -27.81 -15.57 9.95
CA ASP A 753 -27.01 -15.47 8.73
C ASP A 753 -27.70 -16.18 7.56
N TYR A 754 -28.34 -17.33 7.80
CA TYR A 754 -29.15 -18.03 6.80
C TYR A 754 -30.33 -17.19 6.32
N GLU A 755 -31.06 -16.53 7.22
CA GLU A 755 -32.21 -15.68 6.87
C GLU A 755 -31.80 -14.51 5.97
N VAL A 756 -30.73 -13.80 6.34
CA VAL A 756 -30.18 -12.68 5.56
C VAL A 756 -29.65 -13.17 4.20
N ALA A 757 -28.91 -14.28 4.17
CA ALA A 757 -28.37 -14.84 2.94
C ALA A 757 -29.47 -15.37 2.01
N LEU A 758 -30.59 -15.86 2.55
CA LEU A 758 -31.75 -16.26 1.75
C LEU A 758 -32.42 -15.06 1.08
N GLN A 759 -32.48 -13.90 1.75
CA GLN A 759 -32.93 -12.65 1.12
C GLN A 759 -32.01 -12.25 -0.03
N VAL A 760 -30.68 -12.33 0.15
CA VAL A 760 -29.72 -12.11 -0.96
C VAL A 760 -29.99 -13.06 -2.13
N ALA A 761 -30.14 -14.35 -1.88
CA ALA A 761 -30.41 -15.35 -2.91
C ALA A 761 -31.74 -15.12 -3.63
N THR A 762 -32.77 -14.70 -2.90
CA THR A 762 -34.09 -14.39 -3.44
C THR A 762 -34.04 -13.19 -4.38
N VAL A 763 -33.43 -12.09 -3.90
CA VAL A 763 -33.34 -10.84 -4.67
C VAL A 763 -32.46 -11.01 -5.91
N ILE A 764 -31.26 -11.57 -5.76
CA ILE A 764 -30.30 -11.68 -6.87
C ILE A 764 -30.78 -12.64 -7.98
N CYS A 765 -31.67 -13.57 -7.66
CA CYS A 765 -32.34 -14.44 -8.63
C CYS A 765 -33.60 -13.82 -9.26
N GLY A 766 -33.94 -12.57 -8.92
CA GLY A 766 -35.08 -11.84 -9.49
C GLY A 766 -36.42 -12.13 -8.82
N GLY A 767 -36.43 -12.78 -7.65
CA GLY A 767 -37.64 -13.09 -6.89
C GLY A 767 -38.38 -14.34 -7.39
N ASP A 768 -39.65 -14.45 -6.98
CA ASP A 768 -40.52 -15.60 -7.27
C ASP A 768 -41.07 -15.56 -8.72
N VAL A 769 -40.19 -15.79 -9.69
CA VAL A 769 -40.49 -15.81 -11.12
C VAL A 769 -39.96 -17.10 -11.77
N ASP A 770 -40.48 -17.44 -12.95
CA ASP A 770 -39.97 -18.58 -13.71
C ASP A 770 -38.51 -18.33 -14.15
N PRO A 771 -37.64 -19.36 -14.17
CA PRO A 771 -36.28 -19.23 -14.66
C PRO A 771 -36.25 -18.69 -16.10
N GLY A 772 -35.37 -17.72 -16.36
CA GLY A 772 -35.27 -17.05 -17.66
C GLY A 772 -36.28 -15.93 -17.90
N ALA A 773 -37.15 -15.62 -16.93
CA ALA A 773 -38.01 -14.45 -16.98
C ALA A 773 -37.17 -13.18 -17.20
N LEU A 774 -37.64 -12.31 -18.09
CA LEU A 774 -36.99 -11.04 -18.40
C LEU A 774 -37.48 -9.97 -17.43
N VAL A 775 -36.56 -9.33 -16.71
CA VAL A 775 -36.83 -8.23 -15.78
C VAL A 775 -35.97 -7.03 -16.12
N ASP A 776 -36.31 -5.87 -15.58
CA ASP A 776 -35.51 -4.64 -15.70
C ASP A 776 -34.84 -4.25 -14.36
N GLU A 777 -34.04 -3.18 -14.37
CA GLU A 777 -33.37 -2.69 -13.17
C GLU A 777 -34.37 -2.17 -12.12
N ALA A 778 -35.52 -1.62 -12.53
CA ALA A 778 -36.54 -1.13 -11.62
C ALA A 778 -37.19 -2.26 -10.81
N TRP A 779 -37.43 -3.42 -11.44
CA TRP A 779 -37.88 -4.63 -10.77
C TRP A 779 -36.88 -5.08 -9.70
N MET A 780 -35.60 -5.18 -10.06
CA MET A 780 -34.55 -5.64 -9.15
C MET A 780 -34.34 -4.68 -7.96
N LEU A 781 -34.26 -3.37 -8.23
CA LEU A 781 -34.12 -2.34 -7.19
C LEU A 781 -35.30 -2.34 -6.22
N ARG A 782 -36.52 -2.59 -6.72
CA ARG A 782 -37.70 -2.76 -5.86
C ARG A 782 -37.54 -3.97 -4.94
N LEU A 783 -37.06 -5.11 -5.43
CA LEU A 783 -36.83 -6.30 -4.62
C LEU A 783 -35.75 -6.06 -3.56
N GLU A 784 -34.64 -5.42 -3.92
CA GLU A 784 -33.59 -5.01 -2.97
C GLU A 784 -34.16 -4.13 -1.85
N ARG A 785 -34.91 -3.08 -2.21
CA ARG A 785 -35.50 -2.15 -1.25
C ARG A 785 -36.47 -2.84 -0.30
N LEU A 786 -37.32 -3.74 -0.80
CA LEU A 786 -38.25 -4.50 0.03
C LEU A 786 -37.51 -5.43 1.00
N ALA A 787 -36.50 -6.15 0.54
CA ALA A 787 -35.69 -7.04 1.38
C ALA A 787 -34.89 -6.26 2.43
N PHE A 788 -34.31 -5.11 2.05
CA PHE A 788 -33.58 -4.22 2.95
C PHE A 788 -34.48 -3.74 4.10
N LEU A 789 -35.65 -3.17 3.77
CA LEU A 789 -36.60 -2.65 4.76
C LEU A 789 -37.15 -3.76 5.65
N HIS A 790 -37.42 -4.94 5.09
CA HIS A 790 -37.83 -6.10 5.88
C HIS A 790 -36.76 -6.48 6.91
N LEU A 791 -35.50 -6.62 6.49
CA LEU A 791 -34.41 -6.97 7.41
C LEU A 791 -34.14 -5.89 8.45
N LEU A 792 -34.35 -4.62 8.12
CA LEU A 792 -34.19 -3.51 9.05
C LEU A 792 -35.16 -3.58 10.24
N THR A 793 -36.33 -4.20 10.07
CA THR A 793 -37.30 -4.43 11.16
C THR A 793 -36.90 -5.56 12.11
N GLN A 794 -35.90 -6.37 11.76
CA GLN A 794 -35.48 -7.51 12.57
C GLN A 794 -34.61 -7.07 13.77
N PRO A 795 -34.93 -7.51 15.00
CA PRO A 795 -34.15 -7.15 16.20
C PRO A 795 -32.66 -7.51 16.08
N LYS A 796 -32.34 -8.67 15.50
CA LYS A 796 -30.95 -9.12 15.31
C LYS A 796 -30.15 -8.22 14.38
N THR A 797 -30.78 -7.61 13.37
CA THR A 797 -30.13 -6.60 12.52
C THR A 797 -29.87 -5.31 13.28
N GLN A 798 -30.83 -4.85 14.09
CA GLN A 798 -30.64 -3.67 14.93
C GLN A 798 -29.47 -3.85 15.92
N GLU A 799 -29.35 -5.03 16.52
CA GLU A 799 -28.20 -5.40 17.36
C GLU A 799 -26.88 -5.38 16.60
N ARG A 800 -26.85 -5.92 15.37
CA ARG A 800 -25.66 -5.92 14.50
C ARG A 800 -25.23 -4.49 14.15
N ILE A 801 -26.16 -3.63 13.77
CA ILE A 801 -25.92 -2.21 13.45
C ILE A 801 -25.38 -1.47 14.69
N ALA A 802 -26.04 -1.62 15.84
CA ALA A 802 -25.59 -1.00 17.09
C ALA A 802 -24.19 -1.48 17.49
N GLY A 803 -23.91 -2.78 17.34
CA GLY A 803 -22.60 -3.38 17.58
C GLY A 803 -21.50 -2.84 16.68
N MET A 804 -21.78 -2.70 15.37
CA MET A 804 -20.87 -2.10 14.39
C MET A 804 -20.55 -0.65 14.74
N LEU A 805 -21.55 0.14 15.13
CA LEU A 805 -21.35 1.55 15.49
C LEU A 805 -20.59 1.74 16.80
N LYS A 806 -20.77 0.84 17.76
CA LYS A 806 -20.08 0.87 19.05
C LYS A 806 -18.64 0.36 18.98
N THR A 807 -18.40 -0.72 18.22
CA THR A 807 -17.13 -1.45 18.27
C THR A 807 -16.33 -1.42 16.96
N GLY A 808 -16.92 -0.92 15.87
CA GLY A 808 -16.36 -1.02 14.51
C GLY A 808 -16.34 -2.45 13.96
N LYS A 809 -17.00 -3.40 14.64
CA LYS A 809 -17.10 -4.81 14.24
C LYS A 809 -18.55 -5.29 14.31
N PRO A 810 -19.00 -6.10 13.34
CA PRO A 810 -20.32 -6.70 13.44
C PRO A 810 -20.38 -7.73 14.58
N VAL A 811 -21.51 -7.77 15.27
CA VAL A 811 -21.81 -8.80 16.28
C VAL A 811 -22.37 -10.01 15.56
N ARG A 812 -21.76 -11.21 15.70
CA ARG A 812 -22.34 -12.44 15.14
C ARG A 812 -23.30 -13.06 16.16
N ASN A 813 -24.61 -12.85 15.96
CA ASN A 813 -25.76 -13.36 16.72
C ASN A 813 -26.65 -14.33 15.90
#